data_AF-B1HME3-F1
#
_entry.id   AF-B1HME3-F1
#
_cell.length_a   1.000
_cell.length_b   1.000
_cell.length_c   1.000
_cell.angle_alpha   90.00
_cell.angle_beta   90.00
_cell.angle_gamma   90.00
#
_symmetry.space_group_name_H-M   'P 1'
#
loop_
_entity.id
_entity.type
_entity.pdbx_description
1 polymer ?
#
loop_
_entity_poly.entity_id
_entity_poly.type
_entity_poly.pdbx_seq_one_letter_code
_entity_poly.pdbx_strand_id
1 'polypeptide(L)'
;MGLFFYFIIGTQTATNLKQVVVEFDGKVDPSTAAEAGNYALTGANDPVVDTAVVSEDGSTVTLTVVDKLENQSEYKLAVNNIKAGDKVINAKDLKFKPLDNTVPTVTKVDALGNKTVRVQFSEPVKAAQTSQFQIDGKVVVGSIQTNLNTVIIKLSSALTDGEHTLTAEGTEDYNSFKTVKADTKFNVVEDKTAPTVSVVSASFEKVVLKFSEPVEQVFASNIYWMQGGSKKQASSVKQLADDKYELTFNNDNKLVYTTDLFVTNVKDYSGNVIDKDTKVQVTPVIDQTRPEVISSTFVKDSNNKQITIKFTKSLDTDTAKKAANYVIKDKDGKVQPISSTVNVSKDKEVTITLLGSLKDNTDYTLSVTGVADNTTLKNVMLPYTTTLSVKDVTPPELTSVTRLGSKQLYVAFNEAMATSGDGSIVDTDKYTVTGPDGKKLTIASFNVTQDAKGVILNFNNELPLSGPNFKVKVQLVKDLAGNHLKDLTKEVAVTDQTATIINSVEATAKNKVVVKFSNPIQSLVQGDFTINGSEIAHNEISTDGKTVTFTLKTDLTEDVKGVNLTVKPSPSTVDVLGKNITGGVSPVVADKIAPTVDTEKITAVANRDDQIKITFNEAVQLTAGGKPESDFIVKDGLKSSDNNVKVTKVELDAADATNKTLILTLEKSLVAATVEVTNPRFVEDLAGNIIAKIEATSVELDSKGAATTLEAAKTALNASIATADTTVAVPVTEGKAVGNKVEGSKAALTTAITTAKAVDTTTATLKQLTDAKAALDAAVTKYNNAVVVAITPALGNVTLAAVNDTDSSTTVALTTDETLEVISADLTKVAAVVDSGNKVKVTHVAAGTSVITVNVLNAEGKVVKTGTFTVTAS
;
A
#
# COMPACT_ATOMS: atom_id res chain seq x y z
N MET A 1 -16.39 -17.10 -7.76
CA MET A 1 -16.00 -17.91 -8.93
C MET A 1 -15.45 -16.92 -9.96
N GLY A 2 -14.13 -16.74 -9.98
CA GLY A 2 -13.48 -15.66 -10.70
C GLY A 2 -13.48 -15.93 -12.20
N LEU A 3 -14.11 -15.04 -12.98
CA LEU A 3 -13.88 -14.98 -14.41
C LEU A 3 -12.41 -14.63 -14.61
N PHE A 4 -11.63 -15.61 -15.01
CA PHE A 4 -10.34 -15.39 -15.67
C PHE A 4 -10.64 -14.56 -16.92
N PHE A 5 -10.21 -13.30 -16.93
CA PHE A 5 -10.10 -12.54 -18.17
C PHE A 5 -9.05 -13.24 -19.02
N TYR A 6 -9.49 -13.99 -20.02
CA TYR A 6 -8.61 -14.50 -21.06
C TYR A 6 -8.22 -13.29 -21.93
N PHE A 7 -7.01 -12.77 -21.72
CA PHE A 7 -6.38 -11.95 -22.75
C PHE A 7 -6.00 -12.90 -23.89
N ILE A 8 -6.82 -12.97 -24.93
CA ILE A 8 -6.34 -13.51 -26.20
C ILE A 8 -5.55 -12.39 -26.85
N ILE A 9 -4.25 -12.36 -26.56
CA ILE A 9 -3.32 -11.70 -27.45
C ILE A 9 -3.00 -12.75 -28.49
N GLY A 10 -3.84 -12.79 -29.53
CA GLY A 10 -3.57 -13.64 -30.67
C GLY A 10 -2.15 -13.37 -31.16
N THR A 11 -1.47 -14.41 -31.62
CA THR A 11 -0.09 -14.37 -32.15
C THR A 11 0.11 -13.46 -33.38
N GLN A 12 -0.85 -12.59 -33.73
CA GLN A 12 -0.93 -11.81 -34.97
C GLN A 12 -1.26 -10.31 -34.80
N THR A 13 -1.00 -9.70 -33.65
CA THR A 13 -1.45 -8.32 -33.35
C THR A 13 -0.61 -7.19 -33.95
N ALA A 14 0.60 -7.45 -34.44
CA ALA A 14 1.44 -6.46 -35.11
C ALA A 14 1.86 -7.00 -36.49
N THR A 15 0.96 -6.86 -37.47
CA THR A 15 1.17 -7.31 -38.85
C THR A 15 2.06 -6.37 -39.68
N ASN A 16 2.45 -5.24 -39.10
CA ASN A 16 3.39 -4.28 -39.67
C ASN A 16 4.32 -3.74 -38.56
N LEU A 17 5.36 -3.01 -38.96
CA LEU A 17 6.37 -2.51 -38.01
C LEU A 17 6.04 -1.15 -37.38
N LYS A 18 4.82 -0.63 -37.56
CA LYS A 18 4.39 0.69 -37.06
C LYS A 18 3.22 0.65 -36.08
N GLN A 19 2.43 -0.41 -36.12
CA GLN A 19 1.20 -0.51 -35.32
C GLN A 19 1.11 -1.84 -34.57
N VAL A 20 0.50 -1.77 -33.39
CA VAL A 20 0.13 -2.94 -32.56
C VAL A 20 -1.36 -2.85 -32.27
N VAL A 21 -2.09 -3.91 -32.59
CA VAL A 21 -3.53 -4.03 -32.36
C VAL A 21 -3.78 -4.75 -31.03
N VAL A 22 -4.50 -4.10 -30.12
CA VAL A 22 -4.84 -4.66 -28.80
C VAL A 22 -6.33 -4.96 -28.79
N GLU A 23 -6.68 -6.24 -28.70
CA GLU A 23 -8.07 -6.68 -28.61
C GLU A 23 -8.47 -6.86 -27.14
N PHE A 24 -9.67 -6.38 -26.81
CA PHE A 24 -10.27 -6.48 -25.49
C PHE A 24 -11.50 -7.39 -25.55
N ASP A 25 -11.70 -8.20 -24.50
CA ASP A 25 -12.89 -9.03 -24.33
C ASP A 25 -14.08 -8.17 -23.88
N GLY A 26 -14.62 -7.41 -24.84
CA GLY A 26 -15.69 -6.44 -24.64
C GLY A 26 -15.26 -4.99 -24.89
N LYS A 27 -16.20 -4.07 -24.67
CA LYS A 27 -15.98 -2.64 -24.94
C LYS A 27 -15.18 -1.96 -23.84
N VAL A 28 -14.18 -1.19 -24.23
CA VAL A 28 -13.41 -0.32 -23.34
C VAL A 28 -13.87 1.13 -23.45
N ASP A 29 -13.66 1.90 -22.39
CA ASP A 29 -13.93 3.33 -22.35
C ASP A 29 -12.90 4.10 -23.18
N PRO A 30 -13.31 4.78 -24.27
CA PRO A 30 -12.39 5.50 -25.14
C PRO A 30 -11.56 6.58 -24.42
N SER A 31 -12.04 7.14 -23.32
CA SER A 31 -11.33 8.18 -22.56
C SER A 31 -10.05 7.66 -21.89
N THR A 32 -9.99 6.36 -21.61
CA THR A 32 -8.81 5.71 -21.02
C THR A 32 -8.05 4.87 -22.04
N ALA A 33 -8.77 4.23 -22.98
CA ALA A 33 -8.20 3.38 -24.01
C ALA A 33 -7.53 4.14 -25.18
N ALA A 34 -7.91 5.41 -25.41
CA ALA A 34 -7.22 6.25 -26.38
C ALA A 34 -5.96 6.95 -25.81
N GLU A 35 -5.63 6.74 -24.53
CA GLU A 35 -4.47 7.37 -23.92
C GLU A 35 -3.20 6.53 -24.15
N ALA A 36 -2.32 7.00 -25.02
CA ALA A 36 -1.04 6.35 -25.31
C ALA A 36 -0.22 6.03 -24.04
N GLY A 37 -0.26 6.90 -23.01
CA GLY A 37 0.45 6.70 -21.75
C GLY A 37 -0.05 5.52 -20.89
N ASN A 38 -1.20 4.94 -21.21
CA ASN A 38 -1.70 3.71 -20.58
C ASN A 38 -1.07 2.44 -21.17
N TYR A 39 -0.30 2.58 -22.24
CA TYR A 39 0.38 1.50 -22.93
C TYR A 39 1.88 1.70 -22.83
N ALA A 40 2.61 0.67 -22.40
CA ALA A 40 4.06 0.68 -22.40
C ALA A 40 4.57 -0.55 -23.16
N LEU A 41 5.45 -0.32 -24.12
CA LEU A 41 6.16 -1.38 -24.83
C LEU A 41 7.58 -1.48 -24.29
N THR A 42 8.05 -2.71 -24.10
CA THR A 42 9.45 -3.00 -23.75
C THR A 42 10.00 -4.06 -24.68
N GLY A 43 11.26 -3.95 -25.06
CA GLY A 43 11.90 -4.84 -26.03
C GLY A 43 13.09 -4.16 -26.71
N ALA A 44 13.40 -4.57 -27.94
CA ALA A 44 14.48 -3.93 -28.69
C ALA A 44 14.21 -2.42 -28.84
N ASN A 45 15.16 -1.59 -28.39
CA ASN A 45 15.09 -0.12 -28.38
C ASN A 45 13.95 0.50 -27.56
N ASP A 46 13.22 -0.27 -26.74
CA ASP A 46 12.11 0.19 -25.89
C ASP A 46 11.16 1.19 -26.56
N PRO A 47 10.39 0.75 -27.57
CA PRO A 47 9.63 1.63 -28.45
C PRO A 47 8.58 2.43 -27.68
N VAL A 48 8.40 3.68 -28.10
CA VAL A 48 7.42 4.61 -27.51
C VAL A 48 6.11 4.56 -28.30
N VAL A 49 4.99 4.41 -27.59
CA VAL A 49 3.65 4.56 -28.17
C VAL A 49 3.39 6.04 -28.40
N ASP A 50 3.12 6.40 -29.65
CA ASP A 50 2.76 7.76 -30.08
C ASP A 50 1.27 8.02 -29.88
N THR A 51 0.42 7.15 -30.45
CA THR A 51 -1.03 7.27 -30.39
C THR A 51 -1.69 5.94 -30.09
N ALA A 52 -2.89 6.00 -29.47
CA ALA A 52 -3.78 4.88 -29.27
C ALA A 52 -5.16 5.26 -29.81
N VAL A 53 -5.68 4.49 -30.77
CA VAL A 53 -6.97 4.76 -31.42
C VAL A 53 -7.91 3.60 -31.14
N VAL A 54 -9.05 3.90 -30.52
CA VAL A 54 -10.08 2.90 -30.23
C VAL A 54 -10.97 2.72 -31.46
N SER A 55 -11.27 1.48 -31.82
CA SER A 55 -12.22 1.12 -32.87
C SER A 55 -13.63 1.61 -32.56
N GLU A 56 -14.47 1.75 -33.59
CA GLU A 56 -15.85 2.22 -33.46
C GLU A 56 -16.73 1.28 -32.60
N ASP A 57 -16.46 -0.02 -32.65
CA ASP A 57 -17.14 -1.02 -31.80
C ASP A 57 -16.68 -0.97 -30.34
N GLY A 58 -15.56 -0.32 -30.05
CA GLY A 58 -14.99 -0.14 -28.72
C GLY A 58 -14.19 -1.34 -28.19
N SER A 59 -13.99 -2.41 -28.96
CA SER A 59 -13.30 -3.63 -28.50
C SER A 59 -11.83 -3.74 -28.92
N THR A 60 -11.34 -2.82 -29.76
CA THR A 60 -9.98 -2.88 -30.29
C THR A 60 -9.29 -1.54 -30.14
N VAL A 61 -8.00 -1.55 -29.82
CA VAL A 61 -7.16 -0.35 -29.78
C VAL A 61 -5.95 -0.54 -30.69
N THR A 62 -5.79 0.35 -31.67
CA THR A 62 -4.59 0.39 -32.50
C THR A 62 -3.59 1.37 -31.90
N LEU A 63 -2.47 0.83 -31.42
CA LEU A 63 -1.32 1.59 -30.95
C LEU A 63 -0.41 1.89 -32.13
N THR A 64 0.01 3.14 -32.32
CA THR A 64 1.04 3.52 -33.29
C THR A 64 2.31 3.89 -32.53
N VAL A 65 3.48 3.42 -32.98
CA VAL A 65 4.77 3.76 -32.36
C VAL A 65 5.47 4.94 -33.05
N VAL A 66 6.24 5.71 -32.26
CA VAL A 66 7.00 6.88 -32.75
C VAL A 66 8.03 6.46 -33.80
N ASP A 67 8.84 5.46 -33.46
CA ASP A 67 9.85 4.86 -34.35
C ASP A 67 9.27 3.63 -35.05
N LYS A 68 10.04 2.58 -35.28
CA LYS A 68 9.55 1.31 -35.81
C LYS A 68 9.83 0.18 -34.83
N LEU A 69 9.07 -0.89 -34.95
CA LEU A 69 9.37 -2.17 -34.32
C LEU A 69 10.36 -2.97 -35.20
N GLU A 70 11.19 -3.79 -34.58
CA GLU A 70 12.04 -4.75 -35.31
C GLU A 70 11.29 -6.04 -35.60
N ASN A 71 11.36 -6.49 -36.85
CA ASN A 71 10.63 -7.67 -37.33
C ASN A 71 11.08 -8.94 -36.56
N GLN A 72 10.12 -9.80 -36.20
CA GLN A 72 10.29 -11.07 -35.48
C GLN A 72 10.95 -10.98 -34.08
N SER A 73 11.26 -9.78 -33.58
CA SER A 73 11.78 -9.57 -32.23
C SER A 73 10.67 -9.69 -31.18
N GLU A 74 10.96 -10.25 -30.01
CA GLU A 74 9.99 -10.31 -28.90
C GLU A 74 9.87 -8.94 -28.21
N TYR A 75 8.63 -8.48 -28.09
CA TYR A 75 8.26 -7.31 -27.31
C TYR A 75 7.25 -7.72 -26.24
N LYS A 76 7.12 -6.88 -25.23
CA LYS A 76 6.10 -7.00 -24.20
C LYS A 76 5.28 -5.72 -24.14
N LEU A 77 3.98 -5.87 -24.02
CA LEU A 77 3.03 -4.80 -23.76
C LEU A 77 2.63 -4.81 -22.28
N ALA A 78 2.55 -3.63 -21.68
CA ALA A 78 1.83 -3.40 -20.44
C ALA A 78 0.68 -2.45 -20.72
N VAL A 79 -0.48 -2.76 -20.15
CA VAL A 79 -1.72 -2.00 -20.25
C VAL A 79 -2.10 -1.59 -18.84
N ASN A 80 -2.33 -0.29 -18.60
CA ASN A 80 -2.62 0.23 -17.27
C ASN A 80 -3.87 1.12 -17.31
N ASN A 81 -4.70 1.03 -16.27
CA ASN A 81 -5.85 1.91 -16.04
C ASN A 81 -6.86 1.99 -17.21
N ILE A 82 -7.05 0.91 -17.96
CA ILE A 82 -8.07 0.88 -19.03
C ILE A 82 -9.42 0.55 -18.43
N LYS A 83 -10.40 1.44 -18.57
CA LYS A 83 -11.75 1.21 -18.04
C LYS A 83 -12.60 0.39 -19.02
N ALA A 84 -13.42 -0.49 -18.46
CA ALA A 84 -14.45 -1.25 -19.17
C ALA A 84 -15.70 -1.32 -18.28
N GLY A 85 -16.56 -0.32 -18.40
CA GLY A 85 -17.60 -0.05 -17.40
C GLY A 85 -16.98 0.30 -16.04
N ASP A 86 -17.45 -0.35 -14.96
CA ASP A 86 -16.93 -0.15 -13.61
C ASP A 86 -15.60 -0.87 -13.34
N LYS A 87 -15.09 -1.65 -14.30
CA LYS A 87 -13.86 -2.42 -14.15
C LYS A 87 -12.66 -1.64 -14.68
N VAL A 88 -11.52 -1.80 -14.00
CA VAL A 88 -10.23 -1.30 -14.45
C VAL A 88 -9.34 -2.48 -14.84
N ILE A 89 -8.82 -2.44 -16.06
CA ILE A 89 -7.99 -3.44 -16.68
C ILE A 89 -6.53 -3.00 -16.55
N ASN A 90 -5.74 -3.86 -15.92
CA ASN A 90 -4.28 -3.74 -15.84
C ASN A 90 -3.65 -5.08 -16.24
N ALA A 91 -2.64 -5.05 -17.09
CA ALA A 91 -1.89 -6.22 -17.53
C ALA A 91 -0.42 -5.85 -17.75
N LYS A 92 0.48 -6.79 -17.50
CA LYS A 92 1.93 -6.61 -17.68
C LYS A 92 2.49 -7.82 -18.44
N ASP A 93 3.65 -7.62 -19.07
CA ASP A 93 4.43 -8.67 -19.74
C ASP A 93 3.66 -9.42 -20.85
N LEU A 94 2.75 -8.73 -21.54
CA LEU A 94 1.98 -9.28 -22.65
C LEU A 94 2.88 -9.45 -23.88
N LYS A 95 3.41 -10.65 -24.09
CA LYS A 95 4.40 -10.94 -25.14
C LYS A 95 3.80 -10.98 -26.53
N PHE A 96 4.49 -10.38 -27.50
CA PHE A 96 4.17 -10.49 -28.93
C PHE A 96 5.43 -10.35 -29.79
N LYS A 97 5.32 -10.75 -31.07
CA LYS A 97 6.37 -10.60 -32.08
C LYS A 97 5.77 -9.98 -33.34
N PRO A 98 6.18 -8.78 -33.74
CA PRO A 98 5.77 -8.20 -35.02
C PRO A 98 6.18 -9.11 -36.17
N LEU A 99 5.27 -9.31 -37.11
CA LEU A 99 5.54 -10.08 -38.33
C LEU A 99 5.00 -9.30 -39.53
N ASP A 100 5.92 -8.60 -40.18
CA ASP A 100 5.66 -7.89 -41.42
C ASP A 100 6.19 -8.73 -42.59
N ASN A 101 5.27 -9.22 -43.42
CA ASN A 101 5.55 -10.08 -44.58
C ASN A 101 4.67 -9.78 -45.81
N THR A 102 3.95 -8.65 -45.81
CA THR A 102 3.06 -8.22 -46.90
C THR A 102 3.58 -6.98 -47.59
N VAL A 103 3.26 -6.78 -48.87
CA VAL A 103 3.57 -5.51 -49.56
C VAL A 103 2.41 -4.51 -49.36
N PRO A 104 2.69 -3.19 -49.26
CA PRO A 104 1.64 -2.19 -49.13
C PRO A 104 0.83 -2.07 -50.43
N THR A 105 -0.50 -2.12 -50.34
CA THR A 105 -1.44 -2.06 -51.48
C THR A 105 -2.46 -0.94 -51.33
N VAL A 106 -2.92 -0.35 -52.44
CA VAL A 106 -4.01 0.65 -52.41
C VAL A 106 -5.35 -0.07 -52.25
N THR A 107 -6.08 0.25 -51.17
CA THR A 107 -7.38 -0.35 -50.85
C THR A 107 -8.56 0.53 -51.27
N LYS A 108 -8.37 1.86 -51.34
CA LYS A 108 -9.42 2.81 -51.73
C LYS A 108 -8.84 4.12 -52.26
N VAL A 109 -9.54 4.75 -53.19
CA VAL A 109 -9.25 6.11 -53.68
C VAL A 109 -10.54 6.93 -53.67
N ASP A 110 -10.53 8.05 -52.94
CA ASP A 110 -11.65 9.00 -52.86
C ASP A 110 -11.27 10.35 -53.50
N ALA A 111 -12.11 10.86 -54.39
CA ALA A 111 -12.02 12.27 -54.80
C ALA A 111 -12.69 13.14 -53.72
N LEU A 112 -11.90 13.98 -53.04
CA LEU A 112 -12.43 14.96 -52.08
C LEU A 112 -12.92 16.24 -52.79
N GLY A 113 -12.49 16.42 -54.03
CA GLY A 113 -12.89 17.47 -54.95
C GLY A 113 -12.14 17.24 -56.27
N ASN A 114 -12.38 18.06 -57.29
CA ASN A 114 -11.75 17.87 -58.61
C ASN A 114 -10.22 18.10 -58.63
N LYS A 115 -9.62 18.62 -57.55
CA LYS A 115 -8.16 18.80 -57.39
C LYS A 115 -7.55 18.02 -56.24
N THR A 116 -8.33 17.26 -55.47
CA THR A 116 -7.81 16.58 -54.29
C THR A 116 -8.27 15.13 -54.26
N VAL A 117 -7.31 14.21 -54.17
CA VAL A 117 -7.55 12.77 -54.10
C VAL A 117 -6.95 12.22 -52.82
N ARG A 118 -7.68 11.36 -52.12
CA ARG A 118 -7.21 10.63 -50.94
C ARG A 118 -7.04 9.16 -51.29
N VAL A 119 -5.82 8.66 -51.10
CA VAL A 119 -5.43 7.27 -51.36
C VAL A 119 -5.24 6.56 -50.02
N GLN A 120 -5.95 5.45 -49.83
CA GLN A 120 -5.86 4.59 -48.64
C GLN A 120 -5.03 3.35 -48.98
N PHE A 121 -4.02 3.05 -48.15
CA PHE A 121 -3.19 1.86 -48.22
C PHE A 121 -3.61 0.79 -47.19
N SER A 122 -3.21 -0.46 -47.44
CA SER A 122 -3.44 -1.62 -46.57
C SER A 122 -2.65 -1.57 -45.26
N GLU A 123 -1.55 -0.82 -45.22
CA GLU A 123 -0.66 -0.70 -44.08
C GLU A 123 0.05 0.67 -44.06
N PRO A 124 0.68 1.08 -42.94
CA PRO A 124 1.41 2.34 -42.87
C PRO A 124 2.57 2.39 -43.86
N VAL A 125 2.66 3.48 -44.63
CA VAL A 125 3.74 3.70 -45.60
C VAL A 125 4.69 4.81 -45.15
N LYS A 126 5.95 4.73 -45.58
CA LYS A 126 6.91 5.84 -45.49
C LYS A 126 6.47 7.01 -46.37
N ALA A 127 7.12 8.16 -46.20
CA ALA A 127 6.82 9.37 -46.95
C ALA A 127 6.83 9.13 -48.47
N ALA A 128 5.65 9.24 -49.08
CA ALA A 128 5.45 8.98 -50.50
C ALA A 128 5.83 10.21 -51.35
N GLN A 129 6.09 9.98 -52.62
CA GLN A 129 6.49 10.98 -53.61
C GLN A 129 5.49 11.01 -54.75
N THR A 130 5.27 12.18 -55.37
CA THR A 130 4.33 12.30 -56.50
C THR A 130 4.71 11.43 -57.70
N SER A 131 6.00 11.14 -57.89
CA SER A 131 6.50 10.24 -58.95
C SER A 131 6.03 8.79 -58.82
N GLN A 132 5.52 8.38 -57.64
CA GLN A 132 4.99 7.05 -57.37
C GLN A 132 3.52 6.90 -57.76
N PHE A 133 2.86 7.99 -58.19
CA PHE A 133 1.45 8.00 -58.54
C PHE A 133 1.23 8.54 -59.95
N GLN A 134 0.33 7.89 -60.68
CA GLN A 134 -0.17 8.36 -61.97
C GLN A 134 -1.69 8.44 -61.94
N ILE A 135 -2.27 9.45 -62.58
CA ILE A 135 -3.70 9.50 -62.86
C ILE A 135 -3.86 9.48 -64.38
N ASP A 136 -4.63 8.52 -64.88
CA ASP A 136 -4.84 8.25 -66.31
C ASP A 136 -3.53 8.13 -67.10
N GLY A 137 -2.56 7.40 -66.53
CA GLY A 137 -1.25 7.16 -67.13
C GLY A 137 -0.29 8.36 -67.12
N LYS A 138 -0.65 9.47 -66.45
CA LYS A 138 0.20 10.66 -66.31
C LYS A 138 0.68 10.79 -64.87
N VAL A 139 1.99 11.02 -64.70
CA VAL A 139 2.58 11.27 -63.38
C VAL A 139 1.89 12.48 -62.72
N VAL A 140 1.53 12.32 -61.46
CA VAL A 140 0.90 13.37 -60.65
C VAL A 140 1.83 14.58 -60.51
N VAL A 141 1.28 15.79 -60.69
CA VAL A 141 1.98 17.07 -60.44
C VAL A 141 1.19 17.89 -59.42
N GLY A 142 1.83 18.19 -58.30
CA GLY A 142 1.20 18.92 -57.20
C GLY A 142 1.92 18.69 -55.88
N SER A 143 1.17 18.68 -54.78
CA SER A 143 1.71 18.36 -53.46
C SER A 143 1.10 17.06 -52.92
N ILE A 144 1.89 16.39 -52.08
CA ILE A 144 1.53 15.11 -51.47
C ILE A 144 1.77 15.20 -49.97
N GLN A 145 0.84 14.65 -49.20
CA GLN A 145 0.96 14.53 -47.75
C GLN A 145 0.65 13.09 -47.36
N THR A 146 1.63 12.42 -46.75
CA THR A 146 1.47 11.07 -46.20
C THR A 146 1.14 11.17 -44.72
N ASN A 147 0.16 10.39 -44.28
CA ASN A 147 -0.24 10.24 -42.89
C ASN A 147 -0.59 8.76 -42.62
N LEU A 148 0.36 8.01 -42.06
CA LEU A 148 0.28 6.56 -41.84
C LEU A 148 -0.17 5.82 -43.11
N ASN A 149 -1.40 5.32 -43.15
CA ASN A 149 -1.95 4.53 -44.24
C ASN A 149 -2.65 5.40 -45.30
N THR A 150 -2.72 6.72 -45.11
CA THR A 150 -3.40 7.64 -46.02
C THR A 150 -2.39 8.55 -46.73
N VAL A 151 -2.61 8.79 -48.02
CA VAL A 151 -1.88 9.76 -48.82
C VAL A 151 -2.89 10.74 -49.43
N ILE A 152 -2.78 12.02 -49.10
CA ILE A 152 -3.57 13.09 -49.71
C ILE A 152 -2.74 13.73 -50.82
N ILE A 153 -3.30 13.75 -52.03
CA ILE A 153 -2.68 14.32 -53.23
C ILE A 153 -3.49 15.55 -53.63
N LYS A 154 -2.87 16.73 -53.57
CA LYS A 154 -3.42 17.98 -54.13
C LYS A 154 -2.82 18.22 -55.50
N LEU A 155 -3.64 18.16 -56.54
CA LEU A 155 -3.27 18.31 -57.94
C LEU A 155 -3.16 19.78 -58.33
N SER A 156 -2.21 20.08 -59.22
CA SER A 156 -2.07 21.44 -59.79
C SER A 156 -3.22 21.79 -60.74
N SER A 157 -3.73 20.78 -61.46
CA SER A 157 -4.81 20.88 -62.43
C SER A 157 -6.03 20.09 -61.96
N ALA A 158 -7.23 20.58 -62.31
CA ALA A 158 -8.48 19.87 -62.00
C ALA A 158 -8.63 18.63 -62.90
N LEU A 159 -9.17 17.56 -62.33
CA LEU A 159 -9.72 16.41 -63.02
C LEU A 159 -11.08 16.77 -63.61
N THR A 160 -11.44 16.09 -64.70
CA THR A 160 -12.78 16.18 -65.28
C THR A 160 -13.78 15.36 -64.48
N ASP A 161 -15.06 15.56 -64.71
CA ASP A 161 -16.09 14.67 -64.15
C ASP A 161 -16.06 13.31 -64.84
N GLY A 162 -16.22 12.24 -64.06
CA GLY A 162 -16.27 10.86 -64.55
C GLY A 162 -15.29 9.91 -63.85
N GLU A 163 -15.12 8.72 -64.45
CA GLU A 163 -14.22 7.68 -63.95
C GLU A 163 -12.76 8.00 -64.34
N HIS A 164 -11.88 7.93 -63.35
CA HIS A 164 -10.44 8.10 -63.46
C HIS A 164 -9.73 6.86 -62.90
N THR A 165 -8.49 6.64 -63.34
CA THR A 165 -7.66 5.53 -62.84
C THR A 165 -6.42 6.06 -62.15
N LEU A 166 -6.24 5.71 -60.87
CA LEU A 166 -4.99 5.93 -60.13
C LEU A 166 -4.10 4.68 -60.29
N THR A 167 -2.88 4.87 -60.78
CA THR A 167 -1.82 3.84 -60.74
C THR A 167 -0.82 4.21 -59.64
N ALA A 168 -0.57 3.29 -58.70
CA ALA A 168 0.44 3.47 -57.64
C ALA A 168 1.55 2.41 -57.77
N GLU A 169 2.82 2.83 -57.66
CA GLU A 169 3.99 1.94 -57.73
C GLU A 169 5.16 2.46 -56.88
N GLY A 170 5.85 1.56 -56.19
CA GLY A 170 7.11 1.87 -55.52
C GLY A 170 7.03 2.65 -54.21
N THR A 171 5.82 2.84 -53.66
CA THR A 171 5.63 3.37 -52.30
C THR A 171 6.12 2.34 -51.29
N GLU A 172 6.93 2.74 -50.31
CA GLU A 172 7.65 1.83 -49.41
C GLU A 172 7.03 1.81 -48.01
N ASP A 173 6.96 0.65 -47.35
CA ASP A 173 6.54 0.49 -45.95
C ASP A 173 7.71 0.58 -44.96
N TYR A 174 7.48 0.22 -43.69
CA TYR A 174 8.48 0.24 -42.62
C TYR A 174 9.37 -1.00 -42.53
N ASN A 175 9.11 -2.04 -43.33
CA ASN A 175 9.96 -3.22 -43.51
C ASN A 175 10.69 -3.24 -44.87
N SER A 176 10.55 -2.16 -45.64
CA SER A 176 11.19 -1.93 -46.95
C SER A 176 10.58 -2.71 -48.11
N PHE A 177 9.36 -3.24 -47.96
CA PHE A 177 8.60 -3.70 -49.11
C PHE A 177 7.99 -2.52 -49.87
N LYS A 178 7.80 -2.73 -51.17
CA LYS A 178 7.34 -1.69 -52.10
C LYS A 178 6.03 -2.10 -52.75
N THR A 179 5.12 -1.15 -52.87
CA THR A 179 3.86 -1.32 -53.61
C THR A 179 4.15 -1.78 -55.03
N VAL A 180 3.57 -2.92 -55.39
CA VAL A 180 3.58 -3.43 -56.76
C VAL A 180 2.60 -2.60 -57.59
N LYS A 181 2.98 -2.31 -58.84
CA LYS A 181 2.14 -1.54 -59.77
C LYS A 181 0.72 -2.09 -59.84
N ALA A 182 -0.26 -1.28 -59.45
CA ALA A 182 -1.67 -1.62 -59.50
C ALA A 182 -2.53 -0.39 -59.83
N ASP A 183 -3.62 -0.64 -60.55
CA ASP A 183 -4.60 0.37 -60.96
C ASP A 183 -5.82 0.30 -60.04
N THR A 184 -6.27 1.46 -59.54
CA THR A 184 -7.50 1.61 -58.75
C THR A 184 -8.38 2.68 -59.39
N LYS A 185 -9.62 2.31 -59.71
CA LYS A 185 -10.60 3.22 -60.30
C LYS A 185 -11.30 4.06 -59.23
N PHE A 186 -11.57 5.32 -59.55
CA PHE A 186 -12.35 6.22 -58.72
C PHE A 186 -13.15 7.20 -59.58
N ASN A 187 -14.24 7.75 -59.05
CA ASN A 187 -15.06 8.72 -59.76
C ASN A 187 -14.84 10.12 -59.19
N VAL A 188 -14.80 11.11 -60.08
CA VAL A 188 -14.84 12.53 -59.76
C VAL A 188 -16.22 13.05 -60.18
N VAL A 189 -16.87 13.79 -59.29
CA VAL A 189 -18.15 14.45 -59.56
C VAL A 189 -17.98 15.93 -59.26
N GLU A 190 -18.44 16.81 -60.14
CA GLU A 190 -18.46 18.24 -59.86
C GLU A 190 -19.32 18.52 -58.63
N ASP A 191 -18.75 19.24 -57.69
CA ASP A 191 -19.43 19.70 -56.51
C ASP A 191 -19.47 21.23 -56.48
N LYS A 192 -20.69 21.76 -56.51
CA LYS A 192 -21.03 23.19 -56.49
C LYS A 192 -21.75 23.60 -55.21
N THR A 193 -21.85 22.69 -54.24
CA THR A 193 -22.67 22.88 -53.05
C THR A 193 -21.78 23.40 -51.94
N ALA A 194 -22.13 24.54 -51.35
CA ALA A 194 -21.39 25.01 -50.18
C ALA A 194 -21.62 24.06 -48.98
N PRO A 195 -20.60 23.85 -48.12
CA PRO A 195 -20.76 23.02 -46.94
C PRO A 195 -21.77 23.65 -45.98
N THR A 196 -22.63 22.82 -45.40
CA THR A 196 -23.53 23.22 -44.30
C THR A 196 -22.97 22.73 -42.96
N VAL A 197 -23.49 23.25 -41.85
CA VAL A 197 -22.96 22.94 -40.51
C VAL A 197 -24.08 22.67 -39.51
N SER A 198 -23.82 21.71 -38.63
CA SER A 198 -24.72 21.31 -37.55
C SER A 198 -23.97 21.24 -36.22
N VAL A 199 -24.69 21.40 -35.11
CA VAL A 199 -24.15 21.28 -33.76
C VAL A 199 -24.29 19.83 -33.30
N VAL A 200 -23.17 19.22 -32.92
CA VAL A 200 -23.15 17.88 -32.31
C VAL A 200 -23.34 17.98 -30.81
N SER A 201 -22.62 18.92 -30.16
CA SER A 201 -22.73 19.16 -28.72
C SER A 201 -22.25 20.58 -28.37
N ALA A 202 -22.72 21.11 -27.24
CA ALA A 202 -22.29 22.40 -26.70
C ALA A 202 -22.28 22.37 -25.16
N SER A 203 -21.22 22.92 -24.57
CA SER A 203 -21.10 23.30 -23.16
C SER A 203 -20.73 24.78 -23.07
N PHE A 204 -20.55 25.31 -21.86
CA PHE A 204 -20.09 26.70 -21.69
C PHE A 204 -18.68 26.93 -22.27
N GLU A 205 -17.82 25.91 -22.24
CA GLU A 205 -16.43 25.98 -22.68
C GLU A 205 -16.19 25.39 -24.08
N LYS A 206 -17.06 24.53 -24.60
CA LYS A 206 -16.79 23.79 -25.85
C LYS A 206 -18.01 23.64 -26.75
N VAL A 207 -17.76 23.62 -28.06
CA VAL A 207 -18.78 23.29 -29.07
C VAL A 207 -18.18 22.31 -30.08
N VAL A 208 -18.87 21.21 -30.38
CA VAL A 208 -18.49 20.31 -31.47
C VAL A 208 -19.42 20.55 -32.66
N LEU A 209 -18.85 20.89 -33.80
CA LEU A 209 -19.56 21.09 -35.06
C LEU A 209 -19.30 19.94 -36.02
N LYS A 210 -20.31 19.62 -36.84
CA LYS A 210 -20.20 18.68 -37.96
C LYS A 210 -20.61 19.38 -39.26
N PHE A 211 -19.72 19.38 -40.24
CA PHE A 211 -19.98 19.85 -41.60
C PHE A 211 -20.66 18.76 -42.44
N SER A 212 -21.36 19.15 -43.51
CA SER A 212 -22.00 18.17 -44.42
C SER A 212 -21.01 17.33 -45.22
N GLU A 213 -19.76 17.76 -45.30
CA GLU A 213 -18.69 17.14 -46.09
C GLU A 213 -17.29 17.53 -45.54
N PRO A 214 -16.22 16.84 -45.97
CA PRO A 214 -14.85 17.22 -45.64
C PRO A 214 -14.51 18.63 -46.10
N VAL A 215 -13.95 19.44 -45.19
CA VAL A 215 -13.55 20.83 -45.48
C VAL A 215 -12.04 20.98 -45.48
N GLU A 216 -11.52 21.92 -46.29
CA GLU A 216 -10.08 22.13 -46.47
C GLU A 216 -9.41 22.64 -45.19
N GLN A 217 -10.05 23.61 -44.52
CA GLN A 217 -9.54 24.19 -43.28
C GLN A 217 -10.62 24.92 -42.47
N VAL A 218 -10.52 24.84 -41.14
CA VAL A 218 -11.34 25.61 -40.19
C VAL A 218 -10.40 26.39 -39.27
N PHE A 219 -10.67 27.69 -39.08
CA PHE A 219 -9.93 28.56 -38.16
C PHE A 219 -10.80 28.97 -36.97
N ALA A 220 -10.22 29.10 -35.78
CA ALA A 220 -10.96 29.55 -34.59
C ALA A 220 -11.57 30.96 -34.76
N SER A 221 -10.88 31.85 -35.47
CA SER A 221 -11.35 33.21 -35.78
C SER A 221 -12.63 33.26 -36.61
N ASN A 222 -12.94 32.18 -37.34
CA ASN A 222 -14.11 32.06 -38.19
C ASN A 222 -15.39 31.75 -37.42
N ILE A 223 -15.27 31.37 -36.14
CA ILE A 223 -16.38 30.90 -35.31
C ILE A 223 -16.55 31.81 -34.09
N TYR A 224 -17.73 32.41 -33.91
CA TYR A 224 -17.98 33.35 -32.82
C TYR A 224 -19.47 33.45 -32.44
N TRP A 225 -19.75 33.93 -31.23
CA TRP A 225 -21.10 34.34 -30.80
C TRP A 225 -21.10 35.80 -30.35
N MET A 226 -22.28 36.37 -30.09
CA MET A 226 -22.45 37.79 -29.77
C MET A 226 -22.92 38.00 -28.33
N GLN A 227 -22.24 38.86 -27.57
CA GLN A 227 -22.66 39.27 -26.22
C GLN A 227 -22.61 40.79 -26.10
N GLY A 228 -23.75 41.44 -25.86
CA GLY A 228 -23.80 42.91 -25.70
C GLY A 228 -23.17 43.69 -26.86
N GLY A 229 -23.29 43.18 -28.10
CA GLY A 229 -22.70 43.77 -29.30
C GLY A 229 -21.22 43.41 -29.56
N SER A 230 -20.56 42.69 -28.65
CA SER A 230 -19.16 42.24 -28.82
C SER A 230 -19.08 40.82 -29.39
N LYS A 231 -18.13 40.59 -30.32
CA LYS A 231 -17.82 39.25 -30.84
C LYS A 231 -17.00 38.46 -29.83
N LYS A 232 -17.46 37.26 -29.49
CA LYS A 232 -16.78 36.29 -28.63
C LYS A 232 -16.32 35.11 -29.47
N GLN A 233 -15.07 35.15 -29.90
CA GLN A 233 -14.47 34.15 -30.81
C GLN A 233 -14.05 32.88 -30.06
N ALA A 234 -14.06 31.75 -30.78
CA ALA A 234 -13.40 30.54 -30.30
C ALA A 234 -11.90 30.80 -30.09
N SER A 235 -11.37 30.27 -29.00
CA SER A 235 -9.95 30.39 -28.63
C SER A 235 -9.08 29.40 -29.39
N SER A 236 -9.60 28.22 -29.71
CA SER A 236 -8.91 27.20 -30.51
C SER A 236 -9.90 26.29 -31.23
N VAL A 237 -9.41 25.59 -32.26
CA VAL A 237 -10.14 24.55 -32.98
C VAL A 237 -9.27 23.29 -33.08
N LYS A 238 -9.89 22.13 -32.88
CA LYS A 238 -9.28 20.81 -33.04
C LYS A 238 -10.13 19.99 -34.00
N GLN A 239 -9.54 19.51 -35.08
CA GLN A 239 -10.20 18.55 -35.98
C GLN A 239 -10.31 17.19 -35.27
N LEU A 240 -11.51 16.64 -35.20
CA LEU A 240 -11.81 15.33 -34.62
C LEU A 240 -11.98 14.24 -35.69
N ALA A 241 -12.44 14.63 -36.88
CA ALA A 241 -12.54 13.83 -38.09
C ALA A 241 -12.59 14.79 -39.29
N ASP A 242 -12.59 14.26 -40.52
CA ASP A 242 -12.61 15.07 -41.75
C ASP A 242 -13.69 16.17 -41.75
N ASP A 243 -14.86 15.86 -41.20
CA ASP A 243 -16.05 16.71 -41.15
C ASP A 243 -16.42 17.20 -39.74
N LYS A 244 -15.66 16.84 -38.68
CA LYS A 244 -16.00 17.19 -37.28
C LYS A 244 -14.90 17.98 -36.59
N TYR A 245 -15.29 19.04 -35.88
CA TYR A 245 -14.37 19.98 -35.25
C TYR A 245 -14.83 20.35 -33.84
N GLU A 246 -13.92 20.25 -32.86
CA GLU A 246 -14.12 20.76 -31.49
C GLU A 246 -13.56 22.19 -31.38
N LEU A 247 -14.38 23.09 -30.87
CA LEU A 247 -14.07 24.49 -30.60
C LEU A 247 -13.98 24.70 -29.10
N THR A 248 -12.95 25.40 -28.64
CA THR A 248 -12.81 25.79 -27.22
C THR A 248 -13.03 27.28 -27.05
N PHE A 249 -13.80 27.67 -26.04
CA PHE A 249 -14.07 29.05 -25.63
C PHE A 249 -13.57 29.25 -24.20
N ASN A 250 -12.57 30.11 -24.01
CA ASN A 250 -11.96 30.38 -22.72
C ASN A 250 -12.34 31.78 -22.19
N ASN A 251 -12.12 31.99 -20.88
CA ASN A 251 -12.29 33.30 -20.21
C ASN A 251 -13.65 33.94 -20.53
N ASP A 252 -13.66 35.24 -20.86
CA ASP A 252 -14.85 36.02 -21.18
C ASP A 252 -15.51 35.64 -22.52
N ASN A 253 -14.95 34.69 -23.27
CA ASN A 253 -15.53 34.19 -24.52
C ASN A 253 -16.39 32.93 -24.32
N LYS A 254 -16.41 32.35 -23.11
CA LYS A 254 -17.27 31.21 -22.76
C LYS A 254 -18.73 31.54 -23.08
N LEU A 255 -19.46 30.54 -23.56
CA LEU A 255 -20.91 30.65 -23.68
C LEU A 255 -21.53 30.83 -22.28
N VAL A 256 -22.74 31.38 -22.20
CA VAL A 256 -23.42 31.67 -20.92
C VAL A 256 -24.91 31.35 -20.91
N TYR A 257 -25.54 31.28 -22.09
CA TYR A 257 -26.94 30.91 -22.30
C TYR A 257 -27.10 30.49 -23.77
N THR A 258 -28.29 30.02 -24.16
CA THR A 258 -28.61 29.68 -25.55
C THR A 258 -28.35 30.87 -26.49
N THR A 259 -27.53 30.67 -27.50
CA THR A 259 -27.10 31.74 -28.43
C THR A 259 -26.97 31.20 -29.86
N ASP A 260 -26.92 32.11 -30.84
CA ASP A 260 -26.49 31.79 -32.20
C ASP A 260 -24.95 31.80 -32.27
N LEU A 261 -24.37 30.76 -32.87
CA LEU A 261 -22.96 30.65 -33.22
C LEU A 261 -22.79 30.87 -34.72
N PHE A 262 -22.03 31.90 -35.09
CA PHE A 262 -21.75 32.27 -36.47
C PHE A 262 -20.55 31.48 -37.00
N VAL A 263 -20.69 30.93 -38.21
CA VAL A 263 -19.66 30.15 -38.91
C VAL A 263 -19.38 30.80 -40.26
N THR A 264 -18.13 31.20 -40.51
CA THR A 264 -17.80 32.00 -41.69
C THR A 264 -16.54 31.48 -42.39
N ASN A 265 -16.38 31.72 -43.69
CA ASN A 265 -15.13 31.47 -44.42
C ASN A 265 -14.54 30.05 -44.26
N VAL A 266 -15.41 29.04 -44.13
CA VAL A 266 -15.05 27.62 -44.20
C VAL A 266 -15.30 27.15 -45.62
N LYS A 267 -14.35 26.41 -46.18
CA LYS A 267 -14.33 26.02 -47.60
C LYS A 267 -14.12 24.51 -47.73
N ASP A 268 -14.84 23.88 -48.65
CA ASP A 268 -14.59 22.49 -49.05
C ASP A 268 -13.34 22.35 -49.95
N TYR A 269 -13.05 21.12 -50.40
CA TYR A 269 -11.95 20.83 -51.32
C TYR A 269 -12.27 21.13 -52.80
N SER A 270 -13.51 21.48 -53.12
CA SER A 270 -13.98 21.83 -54.47
C SER A 270 -13.89 23.33 -54.75
N GLY A 271 -13.90 24.19 -53.73
CA GLY A 271 -13.96 25.63 -53.91
C GLY A 271 -15.04 26.35 -53.12
N ASN A 272 -16.09 25.64 -52.70
CA ASN A 272 -17.33 26.28 -52.25
C ASN A 272 -17.18 26.74 -50.80
N VAL A 273 -17.65 27.96 -50.53
CA VAL A 273 -17.51 28.63 -49.23
C VAL A 273 -18.87 28.65 -48.54
N ILE A 274 -18.88 28.30 -47.25
CA ILE A 274 -20.08 28.40 -46.41
C ILE A 274 -20.69 29.82 -46.47
N ASP A 275 -22.02 29.93 -46.46
CA ASP A 275 -22.71 31.22 -46.55
C ASP A 275 -22.24 32.16 -45.41
N LYS A 276 -21.98 33.42 -45.76
CA LYS A 276 -21.43 34.45 -44.85
C LYS A 276 -22.32 34.72 -43.63
N ASP A 277 -23.63 34.47 -43.73
CA ASP A 277 -24.60 34.70 -42.65
C ASP A 277 -24.98 33.40 -41.92
N THR A 278 -24.24 32.30 -42.15
CA THR A 278 -24.51 31.01 -41.51
C THR A 278 -24.39 31.12 -40.00
N LYS A 279 -25.48 30.74 -39.33
CA LYS A 279 -25.55 30.66 -37.87
C LYS A 279 -26.27 29.38 -37.44
N VAL A 280 -25.78 28.80 -36.37
CA VAL A 280 -26.39 27.63 -35.73
C VAL A 280 -26.70 27.93 -34.28
N GLN A 281 -27.90 27.61 -33.84
CA GLN A 281 -28.27 27.80 -32.44
C GLN A 281 -27.56 26.75 -31.58
N VAL A 282 -26.92 27.19 -30.51
CA VAL A 282 -26.26 26.36 -29.52
C VAL A 282 -26.92 26.57 -28.16
N THR A 283 -27.30 25.48 -27.49
CA THR A 283 -27.76 25.52 -26.09
C THR A 283 -26.70 24.82 -25.24
N PRO A 284 -25.86 25.58 -24.51
CA PRO A 284 -24.78 24.99 -23.71
C PRO A 284 -25.37 24.18 -22.54
N VAL A 285 -24.88 22.95 -22.39
CA VAL A 285 -25.20 22.09 -21.24
C VAL A 285 -24.12 22.25 -20.18
N ILE A 286 -24.53 22.34 -18.91
CA ILE A 286 -23.59 22.42 -17.80
C ILE A 286 -22.86 21.10 -17.61
N ASP A 287 -21.53 21.16 -17.51
CA ASP A 287 -20.70 19.98 -17.31
C ASP A 287 -20.59 19.64 -15.82
N GLN A 288 -21.20 18.52 -15.43
CA GLN A 288 -21.20 17.99 -14.05
C GLN A 288 -20.24 16.81 -13.88
N THR A 289 -19.48 16.46 -14.91
CA THR A 289 -18.53 15.33 -14.85
C THR A 289 -17.27 15.74 -14.10
N ARG A 290 -16.69 14.84 -13.31
CA ARG A 290 -15.49 15.11 -12.52
C ARG A 290 -14.22 14.74 -13.30
N PRO A 291 -13.08 15.40 -13.06
CA PRO A 291 -11.80 14.92 -13.56
C PRO A 291 -11.45 13.59 -12.89
N GLU A 292 -10.83 12.70 -13.64
CA GLU A 292 -10.36 11.41 -13.19
C GLU A 292 -8.94 11.20 -13.67
N VAL A 293 -8.14 10.44 -12.92
CA VAL A 293 -6.78 10.07 -13.35
C VAL A 293 -6.88 9.03 -14.46
N ILE A 294 -6.23 9.33 -15.58
CA ILE A 294 -6.07 8.41 -16.71
C ILE A 294 -4.83 7.53 -16.48
N SER A 295 -3.67 8.16 -16.19
CA SER A 295 -2.39 7.48 -16.09
C SER A 295 -1.47 8.11 -15.06
N SER A 296 -0.52 7.33 -14.55
CA SER A 296 0.57 7.79 -13.66
C SER A 296 1.86 7.07 -14.01
N THR A 297 2.81 7.76 -14.63
CA THR A 297 4.02 7.17 -15.21
C THR A 297 5.27 7.88 -14.73
N PHE A 298 6.36 7.13 -14.47
CA PHE A 298 7.66 7.73 -14.20
C PHE A 298 8.19 8.46 -15.44
N VAL A 299 8.76 9.65 -15.24
CA VAL A 299 9.48 10.36 -16.29
C VAL A 299 10.78 9.61 -16.55
N LYS A 300 11.05 9.29 -17.82
CA LYS A 300 12.27 8.60 -18.26
C LYS A 300 13.52 9.36 -17.79
N ASP A 301 14.57 8.62 -17.43
CA ASP A 301 15.88 9.15 -17.02
C ASP A 301 15.83 10.11 -15.79
N SER A 302 14.75 10.06 -15.02
CA SER A 302 14.58 10.88 -13.81
C SER A 302 15.11 10.23 -12.53
N ASN A 303 15.80 9.09 -12.63
CA ASN A 303 16.25 8.27 -11.49
C ASN A 303 15.11 8.01 -10.48
N ASN A 304 13.93 7.67 -11.01
CA ASN A 304 12.70 7.42 -10.24
C ASN A 304 12.26 8.60 -9.34
N LYS A 305 12.55 9.84 -9.76
CA LYS A 305 12.21 11.07 -9.00
C LYS A 305 11.05 11.88 -9.57
N GLN A 306 10.57 11.61 -10.77
CA GLN A 306 9.48 12.40 -11.35
C GLN A 306 8.38 11.50 -11.88
N ILE A 307 7.14 11.89 -11.60
CA ILE A 307 5.94 11.15 -12.00
C ILE A 307 5.00 12.11 -12.71
N THR A 308 4.58 11.73 -13.90
CA THR A 308 3.55 12.43 -14.67
C THR A 308 2.21 11.74 -14.47
N ILE A 309 1.19 12.53 -14.14
CA ILE A 309 -0.19 12.11 -13.91
C ILE A 309 -1.08 12.82 -14.91
N LYS A 310 -1.84 12.08 -15.72
CA LYS A 310 -2.77 12.64 -16.71
C LYS A 310 -4.21 12.49 -16.26
N PHE A 311 -5.07 13.43 -16.66
CA PHE A 311 -6.47 13.49 -16.26
C PHE A 311 -7.43 13.58 -17.45
N THR A 312 -8.66 13.10 -17.27
CA THR A 312 -9.73 13.10 -18.29
C THR A 312 -10.12 14.51 -18.72
N LYS A 313 -10.00 15.49 -17.83
CA LYS A 313 -10.42 16.88 -18.04
C LYS A 313 -9.28 17.85 -17.79
N SER A 314 -9.43 19.04 -18.39
CA SER A 314 -8.54 20.17 -18.10
C SER A 314 -8.75 20.63 -16.67
N LEU A 315 -7.65 20.90 -15.98
CA LEU A 315 -7.58 21.07 -14.54
C LEU A 315 -7.58 22.55 -14.16
N ASP A 316 -8.25 22.85 -13.06
CA ASP A 316 -8.07 24.11 -12.37
C ASP A 316 -6.64 24.19 -11.83
N THR A 317 -5.91 25.24 -12.24
CA THR A 317 -4.48 25.36 -11.97
C THR A 317 -4.17 25.51 -10.47
N ASP A 318 -5.06 26.15 -9.70
CA ASP A 318 -4.84 26.39 -8.27
C ASP A 318 -4.91 25.07 -7.47
N THR A 319 -5.91 24.25 -7.77
CA THR A 319 -6.04 22.92 -7.13
C THR A 319 -4.99 21.92 -7.63
N ALA A 320 -4.67 21.93 -8.92
CA ALA A 320 -3.69 21.00 -9.50
C ALA A 320 -2.24 21.30 -9.08
N LYS A 321 -1.88 22.56 -8.79
CA LYS A 321 -0.53 22.92 -8.31
C LYS A 321 -0.30 22.65 -6.82
N LYS A 322 -1.35 22.26 -6.08
CA LYS A 322 -1.26 22.07 -4.63
C LYS A 322 -0.62 20.72 -4.31
N ALA A 323 0.65 20.71 -3.89
CA ALA A 323 1.39 19.49 -3.54
C ALA A 323 0.65 18.57 -2.53
N ALA A 324 -0.10 19.13 -1.58
CA ALA A 324 -0.87 18.37 -0.60
C ALA A 324 -1.96 17.44 -1.21
N ASN A 325 -2.32 17.65 -2.48
CA ASN A 325 -3.27 16.82 -3.20
C ASN A 325 -2.65 15.50 -3.70
N TYR A 326 -1.33 15.32 -3.59
CA TYR A 326 -0.58 14.17 -4.08
C TYR A 326 0.23 13.54 -2.94
N VAL A 327 -0.01 12.26 -2.66
CA VAL A 327 0.68 11.53 -1.59
C VAL A 327 1.22 10.22 -2.13
N ILE A 328 2.50 9.95 -1.90
CA ILE A 328 3.15 8.67 -2.24
C ILE A 328 3.52 7.98 -0.93
N LYS A 329 3.15 6.71 -0.77
CA LYS A 329 3.48 5.90 0.41
C LYS A 329 4.20 4.62 0.02
N ASP A 330 5.14 4.18 0.86
CA ASP A 330 5.70 2.83 0.76
C ASP A 330 4.76 1.77 1.38
N LYS A 331 5.17 0.50 1.32
CA LYS A 331 4.44 -0.65 1.87
C LYS A 331 4.18 -0.58 3.38
N ASP A 332 4.97 0.21 4.12
CA ASP A 332 4.85 0.37 5.57
C ASP A 332 3.97 1.59 5.91
N GLY A 333 3.41 2.26 4.89
CA GLY A 333 2.54 3.43 5.03
C GLY A 333 3.30 4.75 5.22
N LYS A 334 4.63 4.75 5.12
CA LYS A 334 5.45 5.95 5.28
C LYS A 334 5.42 6.80 4.02
N VAL A 335 5.16 8.09 4.21
CA VAL A 335 5.04 9.08 3.13
C VAL A 335 6.41 9.42 2.55
N GLN A 336 6.50 9.40 1.22
CA GLN A 336 7.67 9.82 0.47
C GLN A 336 7.58 11.33 0.18
N PRO A 337 8.59 12.13 0.53
CA PRO A 337 8.53 13.57 0.40
C PRO A 337 8.61 14.02 -1.06
N ILE A 338 7.69 14.91 -1.45
CA ILE A 338 7.66 15.57 -2.76
C ILE A 338 7.98 17.06 -2.64
N SER A 339 8.39 17.66 -3.76
CA SER A 339 8.54 19.10 -3.89
C SER A 339 7.24 19.83 -3.56
N SER A 340 7.35 21.02 -2.97
CA SER A 340 6.19 21.92 -2.80
C SER A 340 5.66 22.46 -4.12
N THR A 341 6.45 22.38 -5.18
CA THR A 341 6.06 22.74 -6.54
C THR A 341 5.54 21.52 -7.30
N VAL A 342 4.33 21.66 -7.83
CA VAL A 342 3.72 20.73 -8.77
C VAL A 342 3.55 21.45 -10.10
N ASN A 343 4.04 20.85 -11.17
CA ASN A 343 3.94 21.44 -12.50
C ASN A 343 2.67 20.96 -13.18
N VAL A 344 1.88 21.88 -13.73
CA VAL A 344 0.72 21.57 -14.57
C VAL A 344 1.11 21.88 -16.00
N SER A 345 1.14 20.86 -16.85
CA SER A 345 1.45 20.97 -18.28
C SER A 345 0.20 20.65 -19.10
N LYS A 346 0.03 21.32 -20.26
CA LYS A 346 -1.01 21.02 -21.26
C LYS A 346 -2.46 20.98 -20.72
N ASP A 347 -2.73 21.69 -19.62
CA ASP A 347 -3.98 21.76 -18.87
C ASP A 347 -4.54 20.44 -18.30
N LYS A 348 -4.07 19.26 -18.71
CA LYS A 348 -4.58 17.94 -18.27
C LYS A 348 -3.54 17.06 -17.59
N GLU A 349 -2.32 17.56 -17.46
CA GLU A 349 -1.17 16.77 -17.02
C GLU A 349 -0.49 17.46 -15.84
N VAL A 350 -0.09 16.66 -14.87
CA VAL A 350 0.58 17.08 -13.66
C VAL A 350 1.88 16.32 -13.53
N THR A 351 3.00 17.02 -13.33
CA THR A 351 4.27 16.40 -12.98
C THR A 351 4.62 16.72 -11.53
N ILE A 352 4.76 15.68 -10.72
CA ILE A 352 5.27 15.75 -9.35
C ILE A 352 6.74 15.33 -9.32
N THR A 353 7.52 16.01 -8.49
CA THR A 353 8.95 15.73 -8.29
C THR A 353 9.18 15.30 -6.85
N LEU A 354 9.82 14.15 -6.63
CA LEU A 354 10.23 13.66 -5.32
C LEU A 354 11.55 14.29 -4.86
N LEU A 355 11.69 14.51 -3.56
CA LEU A 355 12.96 15.00 -2.99
C LEU A 355 14.04 13.89 -2.95
N GLY A 356 13.61 12.65 -2.73
CA GLY A 356 14.45 11.44 -2.81
C GLY A 356 14.04 10.53 -3.97
N SER A 357 14.96 9.71 -4.46
CA SER A 357 14.62 8.64 -5.41
C SER A 357 13.81 7.57 -4.70
N LEU A 358 12.78 7.06 -5.37
CA LEU A 358 12.11 5.86 -4.90
C LEU A 358 13.02 4.65 -5.07
N LYS A 359 12.92 3.70 -4.15
CA LYS A 359 13.70 2.46 -4.19
C LYS A 359 13.29 1.60 -5.40
N ASP A 360 14.30 1.14 -6.13
CA ASP A 360 14.16 0.25 -7.28
C ASP A 360 13.46 -1.07 -6.92
N ASN A 361 12.78 -1.66 -7.92
CA ASN A 361 12.05 -2.92 -7.80
C ASN A 361 11.05 -2.96 -6.62
N THR A 362 10.48 -1.81 -6.27
CA THR A 362 9.56 -1.66 -5.13
C THR A 362 8.28 -0.98 -5.57
N ASP A 363 7.14 -1.46 -5.07
CA ASP A 363 5.82 -0.85 -5.28
C ASP A 363 5.54 0.24 -4.24
N TYR A 364 4.97 1.35 -4.69
CA TYR A 364 4.49 2.45 -3.86
C TYR A 364 3.01 2.71 -4.15
N THR A 365 2.28 3.29 -3.21
CA THR A 365 0.89 3.73 -3.44
C THR A 365 0.87 5.23 -3.73
N LEU A 366 0.33 5.63 -4.87
CA LEU A 366 -0.03 7.01 -5.19
C LEU A 366 -1.48 7.28 -4.80
N SER A 367 -1.72 8.35 -4.05
CA SER A 367 -3.05 8.89 -3.76
C SER A 367 -3.18 10.30 -4.32
N VAL A 368 -4.28 10.57 -5.01
CA VAL A 368 -4.61 11.89 -5.58
C VAL A 368 -6.00 12.31 -5.10
N THR A 369 -6.11 13.51 -4.54
CA THR A 369 -7.36 14.05 -3.98
C THR A 369 -7.49 15.54 -4.24
N GLY A 370 -8.71 16.09 -4.22
CA GLY A 370 -8.91 17.55 -4.17
C GLY A 370 -8.52 18.34 -5.43
N VAL A 371 -8.16 17.66 -6.53
CA VAL A 371 -7.92 18.31 -7.83
C VAL A 371 -9.25 18.56 -8.53
N ALA A 372 -9.46 19.77 -9.04
CA ALA A 372 -10.68 20.16 -9.74
C ALA A 372 -10.45 20.39 -11.24
N ASP A 373 -11.51 20.33 -12.04
CA ASP A 373 -11.47 20.74 -13.43
C ASP A 373 -11.58 22.27 -13.58
N ASN A 374 -11.26 22.79 -14.76
CA ASN A 374 -11.36 24.23 -15.06
C ASN A 374 -12.72 24.65 -15.66
N THR A 375 -13.74 23.79 -15.55
CA THR A 375 -15.09 24.13 -15.99
C THR A 375 -15.71 25.18 -15.07
N THR A 376 -16.82 25.77 -15.50
CA THR A 376 -17.56 26.76 -14.70
C THR A 376 -17.97 26.23 -13.31
N LEU A 377 -18.24 24.93 -13.15
CA LEU A 377 -18.57 24.33 -11.85
C LEU A 377 -17.34 23.94 -11.00
N LYS A 378 -16.14 23.90 -11.58
CA LYS A 378 -14.93 23.40 -10.95
C LYS A 378 -15.14 22.05 -10.24
N ASN A 379 -15.61 21.05 -10.99
CA ASN A 379 -15.94 19.76 -10.40
C ASN A 379 -14.68 19.12 -9.80
N VAL A 380 -14.72 18.74 -8.52
CA VAL A 380 -13.60 18.13 -7.80
C VAL A 380 -13.60 16.62 -8.01
N MET A 381 -12.42 16.04 -8.32
CA MET A 381 -12.26 14.58 -8.45
C MET A 381 -12.69 13.82 -7.19
N LEU A 382 -13.13 12.58 -7.37
CA LEU A 382 -13.20 11.64 -6.25
C LEU A 382 -11.77 11.21 -5.85
N PRO A 383 -11.53 10.86 -4.58
CA PRO A 383 -10.23 10.31 -4.16
C PRO A 383 -9.83 9.12 -5.04
N TYR A 384 -8.59 9.16 -5.53
CA TYR A 384 -8.03 8.13 -6.40
C TYR A 384 -6.77 7.54 -5.77
N THR A 385 -6.61 6.22 -5.87
CA THR A 385 -5.42 5.52 -5.41
C THR A 385 -4.98 4.48 -6.42
N THR A 386 -3.68 4.38 -6.70
CA THR A 386 -3.10 3.35 -7.57
C THR A 386 -1.69 2.94 -7.13
N THR A 387 -1.21 1.82 -7.62
CA THR A 387 0.15 1.33 -7.36
C THR A 387 1.12 1.86 -8.41
N LEU A 388 2.23 2.44 -7.95
CA LEU A 388 3.40 2.82 -8.74
C LEU A 388 4.46 1.74 -8.62
N SER A 389 4.72 1.00 -9.70
CA SER A 389 5.84 0.05 -9.73
C SER A 389 7.12 0.73 -10.21
N VAL A 390 8.13 0.78 -9.35
CA VAL A 390 9.41 1.45 -9.62
C VAL A 390 10.33 0.50 -10.37
N LYS A 391 10.82 0.93 -11.54
CA LYS A 391 11.79 0.16 -12.34
C LYS A 391 13.19 0.25 -11.73
N ASP A 392 13.98 -0.78 -11.91
CA ASP A 392 15.41 -0.72 -11.64
C ASP A 392 16.11 0.22 -12.62
N VAL A 393 16.78 1.23 -12.09
CA VAL A 393 17.56 2.20 -12.87
C VAL A 393 18.99 2.30 -12.36
N THR A 394 19.38 1.42 -11.43
CA THR A 394 20.69 1.43 -10.80
C THR A 394 21.66 0.61 -11.67
N PRO A 395 22.78 1.19 -12.12
CA PRO A 395 23.79 0.45 -12.87
C PRO A 395 24.50 -0.61 -12.02
N PRO A 396 24.76 -1.82 -12.57
CA PRO A 396 25.59 -2.82 -11.90
C PRO A 396 27.05 -2.40 -11.81
N GLU A 397 27.75 -2.93 -10.80
CA GLU A 397 29.17 -2.72 -10.55
C GLU A 397 29.95 -4.05 -10.56
N LEU A 398 31.09 -4.09 -11.26
CA LEU A 398 32.08 -5.15 -11.14
C LEU A 398 32.82 -5.01 -9.80
N THR A 399 32.67 -5.97 -8.89
CA THR A 399 33.20 -5.90 -7.52
C THR A 399 34.60 -6.49 -7.41
N SER A 400 34.83 -7.67 -7.98
CA SER A 400 36.11 -8.38 -7.87
C SER A 400 36.35 -9.37 -9.00
N VAL A 401 37.63 -9.74 -9.16
CA VAL A 401 38.05 -10.86 -10.01
C VAL A 401 38.98 -11.77 -9.22
N THR A 402 38.60 -13.02 -9.08
CA THR A 402 39.24 -13.99 -8.19
C THR A 402 39.71 -15.22 -8.95
N ARG A 403 40.95 -15.63 -8.76
CA ARG A 403 41.51 -16.86 -9.31
C ARG A 403 41.11 -18.04 -8.43
N LEU A 404 40.26 -18.92 -8.96
CA LEU A 404 39.78 -20.13 -8.25
C LEU A 404 40.76 -21.31 -8.36
N GLY A 405 41.58 -21.33 -9.41
CA GLY A 405 42.53 -22.39 -9.67
C GLY A 405 43.45 -22.04 -10.84
N SER A 406 44.19 -23.02 -11.36
CA SER A 406 45.12 -22.78 -12.48
C SER A 406 44.44 -22.46 -13.80
N LYS A 407 43.11 -22.62 -13.95
CA LYS A 407 42.40 -22.43 -15.23
C LYS A 407 41.08 -21.68 -15.12
N GLN A 408 40.81 -21.04 -13.98
CA GLN A 408 39.50 -20.43 -13.71
C GLN A 408 39.64 -19.06 -13.03
N LEU A 409 38.90 -18.08 -13.55
CA LEU A 409 38.67 -16.79 -12.91
C LEU A 409 37.18 -16.61 -12.63
N TYR A 410 36.82 -16.24 -11.41
CA TYR A 410 35.49 -15.79 -11.04
C TYR A 410 35.41 -14.26 -11.13
N VAL A 411 34.45 -13.76 -11.88
CA VAL A 411 34.14 -12.33 -12.04
C VAL A 411 32.84 -12.06 -11.29
N ALA A 412 32.88 -11.19 -10.29
CA ALA A 412 31.75 -10.92 -9.40
C ALA A 412 31.15 -9.52 -9.64
N PHE A 413 29.84 -9.44 -9.57
CA PHE A 413 29.06 -8.21 -9.64
C PHE A 413 28.29 -8.00 -8.34
N ASN A 414 27.88 -6.77 -8.05
CA ASN A 414 27.07 -6.44 -6.88
C ASN A 414 25.60 -6.94 -7.01
N GLU A 415 25.15 -7.20 -8.23
CA GLU A 415 23.78 -7.61 -8.55
C GLU A 415 23.70 -8.62 -9.70
N ALA A 416 22.49 -9.11 -9.96
CA ALA A 416 22.26 -10.15 -10.94
C ALA A 416 22.34 -9.59 -12.37
N MET A 417 23.09 -10.27 -13.23
CA MET A 417 23.42 -9.80 -14.57
C MET A 417 22.60 -10.48 -15.67
N ALA A 418 22.48 -9.83 -16.83
CA ALA A 418 21.93 -10.45 -18.03
C ALA A 418 22.81 -11.62 -18.48
N THR A 419 22.21 -12.80 -18.67
CA THR A 419 22.92 -14.03 -19.08
C THR A 419 22.67 -14.42 -20.53
N SER A 420 21.90 -13.62 -21.27
CA SER A 420 21.62 -13.79 -22.69
C SER A 420 21.27 -12.43 -23.32
N GLY A 421 21.24 -12.37 -24.66
CA GLY A 421 20.94 -11.13 -25.39
C GLY A 421 22.07 -10.10 -25.36
N ASP A 422 21.75 -8.86 -25.74
CA ASP A 422 22.70 -7.75 -25.72
C ASP A 422 23.16 -7.44 -24.28
N GLY A 423 24.47 -7.27 -24.09
CA GLY A 423 25.06 -7.02 -22.77
C GLY A 423 25.19 -8.26 -21.87
N SER A 424 25.07 -9.46 -22.43
CA SER A 424 25.23 -10.70 -21.66
C SER A 424 26.63 -10.87 -21.04
N ILE A 425 26.69 -11.35 -19.79
CA ILE A 425 27.96 -11.72 -19.11
C ILE A 425 28.58 -13.04 -19.62
N VAL A 426 27.95 -13.73 -20.57
CA VAL A 426 28.51 -14.92 -21.24
C VAL A 426 28.92 -14.65 -22.69
N ASP A 427 29.22 -13.39 -23.01
CA ASP A 427 29.74 -12.95 -24.30
C ASP A 427 31.24 -12.61 -24.19
N THR A 428 32.07 -13.34 -24.93
CA THR A 428 33.54 -13.15 -24.99
C THR A 428 33.96 -11.74 -25.36
N ASP A 429 33.19 -11.01 -26.17
CA ASP A 429 33.54 -9.65 -26.61
C ASP A 429 33.39 -8.60 -25.48
N LYS A 430 32.76 -8.99 -24.38
CA LYS A 430 32.61 -8.18 -23.16
C LYS A 430 33.82 -8.26 -22.23
N TYR A 431 34.78 -9.13 -22.51
CA TYR A 431 35.94 -9.37 -21.65
C TYR A 431 37.27 -9.16 -22.37
N THR A 432 38.24 -8.56 -21.67
CA THR A 432 39.66 -8.61 -22.05
C THR A 432 40.48 -9.03 -20.84
N VAL A 433 41.14 -10.18 -20.94
CA VAL A 433 41.95 -10.75 -19.87
C VAL A 433 43.42 -10.55 -20.25
N THR A 434 44.17 -9.76 -19.49
CA THR A 434 45.54 -9.37 -19.80
C THR A 434 46.48 -9.95 -18.75
N GLY A 435 47.41 -10.83 -19.16
CA GLY A 435 48.42 -11.40 -18.28
C GLY A 435 49.49 -10.39 -17.85
N PRO A 436 50.34 -10.73 -16.86
CA PRO A 436 51.41 -9.85 -16.38
C PRO A 436 52.43 -9.41 -17.45
N ASP A 437 52.55 -10.17 -18.54
CA ASP A 437 53.41 -9.87 -19.69
C ASP A 437 52.74 -8.94 -20.73
N GLY A 438 51.52 -8.48 -20.46
CA GLY A 438 50.72 -7.63 -21.34
C GLY A 438 49.98 -8.38 -22.45
N LYS A 439 50.08 -9.72 -22.52
CA LYS A 439 49.38 -10.50 -23.56
C LYS A 439 47.94 -10.78 -23.16
N LYS A 440 47.06 -10.81 -24.17
CA LYS A 440 45.66 -11.21 -24.00
C LYS A 440 45.56 -12.73 -23.86
N LEU A 441 44.79 -13.19 -22.89
CA LEU A 441 44.45 -14.59 -22.67
C LEU A 441 43.08 -14.91 -23.27
N THR A 442 42.94 -16.10 -23.86
CA THR A 442 41.70 -16.53 -24.51
C THR A 442 40.80 -17.29 -23.54
N ILE A 443 39.58 -16.79 -23.35
CA ILE A 443 38.53 -17.46 -22.58
C ILE A 443 37.99 -18.62 -23.43
N ALA A 444 37.88 -19.81 -22.82
CA ALA A 444 37.38 -21.02 -23.48
C ALA A 444 35.87 -21.20 -23.31
N SER A 445 35.34 -20.91 -22.12
CA SER A 445 33.90 -21.02 -21.82
C SER A 445 33.54 -20.25 -20.56
N PHE A 446 32.23 -20.12 -20.31
CA PHE A 446 31.66 -19.45 -19.15
C PHE A 446 30.78 -20.41 -18.33
N ASN A 447 30.80 -20.28 -17.00
CA ASN A 447 29.78 -20.86 -16.11
C ASN A 447 29.21 -19.75 -15.23
N VAL A 448 27.91 -19.48 -15.33
CA VAL A 448 27.24 -18.45 -14.52
C VAL A 448 26.91 -19.01 -13.13
N THR A 449 27.03 -18.19 -12.09
CA THR A 449 26.58 -18.57 -10.74
C THR A 449 25.06 -18.67 -10.69
N GLN A 450 24.53 -19.44 -9.74
CA GLN A 450 23.07 -19.67 -9.63
C GLN A 450 22.26 -18.37 -9.44
N ASP A 451 22.82 -17.40 -8.74
CA ASP A 451 22.22 -16.08 -8.48
C ASP A 451 22.44 -15.06 -9.61
N ALA A 452 23.13 -15.46 -10.68
CA ALA A 452 23.56 -14.61 -11.79
C ALA A 452 24.40 -13.38 -11.38
N LYS A 453 24.93 -13.34 -10.16
CA LYS A 453 25.80 -12.25 -9.67
C LYS A 453 27.27 -12.44 -10.04
N GLY A 454 27.61 -13.50 -10.75
CA GLY A 454 28.95 -13.66 -11.27
C GLY A 454 29.08 -14.73 -12.33
N VAL A 455 30.25 -14.78 -12.94
CA VAL A 455 30.59 -15.72 -14.00
C VAL A 455 32.01 -16.25 -13.81
N ILE A 456 32.16 -17.55 -14.00
CA ILE A 456 33.46 -18.22 -14.03
C ILE A 456 33.92 -18.30 -15.48
N LEU A 457 35.03 -17.64 -15.77
CA LEU A 457 35.79 -17.72 -17.01
C LEU A 457 36.70 -18.95 -16.95
N ASN A 458 36.51 -19.92 -17.84
CA ASN A 458 37.37 -21.09 -17.95
C ASN A 458 38.41 -20.88 -19.06
N PHE A 459 39.62 -21.41 -18.85
CA PHE A 459 40.74 -21.30 -19.79
C PHE A 459 41.30 -22.68 -20.12
N ASN A 460 41.74 -22.88 -21.36
CA ASN A 460 42.41 -24.14 -21.75
C ASN A 460 43.84 -24.22 -21.19
N ASN A 461 44.51 -23.06 -21.13
CA ASN A 461 45.88 -22.91 -20.66
C ASN A 461 45.93 -22.50 -19.19
N GLU A 462 47.05 -22.77 -18.53
CA GLU A 462 47.28 -22.32 -17.17
C GLU A 462 47.34 -20.79 -17.07
N LEU A 463 46.71 -20.26 -16.04
CA LEU A 463 46.66 -18.85 -15.70
C LEU A 463 47.88 -18.46 -14.86
N PRO A 464 48.43 -17.25 -15.09
CA PRO A 464 49.44 -16.64 -14.22
C PRO A 464 48.99 -16.60 -12.75
N LEU A 465 49.96 -16.43 -11.85
CA LEU A 465 49.65 -16.09 -10.45
C LEU A 465 48.94 -14.75 -10.38
N SER A 466 48.12 -14.58 -9.34
CA SER A 466 47.41 -13.32 -9.09
C SER A 466 48.39 -12.17 -8.84
N GLY A 467 47.95 -10.93 -9.08
CA GLY A 467 48.80 -9.76 -8.91
C GLY A 467 48.31 -8.53 -9.68
N PRO A 468 48.88 -7.35 -9.40
CA PRO A 468 48.37 -6.07 -9.92
C PRO A 468 48.44 -5.93 -11.45
N ASN A 469 49.32 -6.71 -12.10
CA ASN A 469 49.51 -6.70 -13.55
C ASN A 469 48.72 -7.79 -14.28
N PHE A 470 48.09 -8.74 -13.55
CA PHE A 470 47.14 -9.68 -14.14
C PHE A 470 45.74 -9.07 -14.00
N LYS A 471 45.10 -8.71 -15.12
CA LYS A 471 43.88 -7.89 -15.09
C LYS A 471 42.77 -8.46 -15.96
N VAL A 472 41.53 -8.19 -15.56
CA VAL A 472 40.34 -8.44 -16.36
C VAL A 472 39.58 -7.14 -16.52
N LYS A 473 39.38 -6.74 -17.77
CA LYS A 473 38.51 -5.66 -18.16
C LYS A 473 37.16 -6.22 -18.60
N VAL A 474 36.09 -5.70 -18.04
CA VAL A 474 34.69 -6.01 -18.39
C VAL A 474 34.06 -4.75 -18.98
N GLN A 475 33.31 -4.88 -20.08
CA GLN A 475 32.70 -3.75 -20.79
C GLN A 475 31.31 -4.07 -21.30
N LEU A 476 30.43 -3.06 -21.33
CA LEU A 476 29.10 -3.08 -21.98
C LEU A 476 28.23 -4.29 -21.61
N VAL A 477 28.41 -4.84 -20.40
CA VAL A 477 27.50 -5.83 -19.83
C VAL A 477 26.30 -5.12 -19.20
N LYS A 478 25.17 -5.79 -19.09
CA LYS A 478 23.93 -5.25 -18.52
C LYS A 478 23.45 -6.09 -17.33
N ASP A 479 22.71 -5.46 -16.42
CA ASP A 479 21.91 -6.18 -15.43
C ASP A 479 20.65 -6.82 -16.07
N LEU A 480 19.82 -7.47 -15.27
CA LEU A 480 18.54 -8.03 -15.72
C LEU A 480 17.52 -6.97 -16.16
N ALA A 481 17.66 -5.72 -15.72
CA ALA A 481 16.78 -4.60 -16.06
C ALA A 481 17.25 -3.83 -17.32
N GLY A 482 18.40 -4.20 -17.88
CA GLY A 482 18.99 -3.59 -19.07
C GLY A 482 19.92 -2.40 -18.76
N ASN A 483 20.17 -2.08 -17.49
CA ASN A 483 21.12 -1.04 -17.12
C ASN A 483 22.54 -1.52 -17.41
N HIS A 484 23.33 -0.70 -18.11
CA HIS A 484 24.72 -1.02 -18.39
C HIS A 484 25.58 -0.95 -17.13
N LEU A 485 26.66 -1.75 -17.11
CA LEU A 485 27.75 -1.62 -16.15
C LEU A 485 28.09 -0.15 -15.90
N LYS A 486 28.22 0.22 -14.64
CA LYS A 486 28.68 1.54 -14.23
C LYS A 486 29.97 1.92 -14.97
N ASP A 487 30.01 3.15 -15.48
CA ASP A 487 31.07 3.69 -16.34
C ASP A 487 31.27 2.97 -17.68
N LEU A 488 30.34 2.08 -18.07
CA LEU A 488 30.34 1.22 -19.26
C LEU A 488 31.50 0.22 -19.34
N THR A 489 32.55 0.40 -18.55
CA THR A 489 33.72 -0.47 -18.50
C THR A 489 34.41 -0.37 -17.14
N LYS A 490 34.96 -1.49 -16.65
CA LYS A 490 35.83 -1.51 -15.47
C LYS A 490 36.93 -2.54 -15.63
N GLU A 491 38.13 -2.21 -15.18
CA GLU A 491 39.28 -3.11 -15.15
C GLU A 491 39.68 -3.39 -13.70
N VAL A 492 39.83 -4.67 -13.35
CA VAL A 492 40.14 -5.12 -11.99
C VAL A 492 41.32 -6.09 -12.04
N ALA A 493 42.23 -5.96 -11.07
CA ALA A 493 43.34 -6.89 -10.90
C ALA A 493 42.83 -8.23 -10.34
N VAL A 494 43.41 -9.33 -10.83
CA VAL A 494 43.09 -10.67 -10.36
C VAL A 494 43.73 -10.88 -8.99
N THR A 495 42.94 -11.36 -8.04
CA THR A 495 43.37 -11.75 -6.69
C THR A 495 43.21 -13.25 -6.51
N ASP A 496 44.02 -13.87 -5.65
CA ASP A 496 43.81 -15.28 -5.31
C ASP A 496 42.59 -15.44 -4.40
N GLN A 497 41.92 -16.58 -4.55
CA GLN A 497 40.87 -16.97 -3.62
C GLN A 497 41.44 -17.16 -2.22
N THR A 498 40.92 -16.41 -1.26
CA THR A 498 41.27 -16.55 0.15
C THR A 498 40.56 -17.75 0.77
N ALA A 499 41.21 -18.45 1.71
CA ALA A 499 40.54 -19.48 2.49
C ALA A 499 39.38 -18.89 3.30
N THR A 500 38.31 -19.67 3.46
CA THR A 500 37.18 -19.28 4.30
C THR A 500 37.49 -19.59 5.76
N ILE A 501 37.60 -18.54 6.58
CA ILE A 501 37.92 -18.63 8.00
C ILE A 501 36.68 -18.43 8.87
N ILE A 502 36.78 -18.83 10.13
CA ILE A 502 35.78 -18.53 11.17
C ILE A 502 36.17 -17.20 11.82
N ASN A 503 35.27 -16.22 11.75
CA ASN A 503 35.43 -14.90 12.35
C ASN A 503 35.03 -14.88 13.83
N SER A 504 33.92 -15.52 14.18
CA SER A 504 33.48 -15.66 15.58
C SER A 504 32.69 -16.94 15.81
N VAL A 505 32.70 -17.38 17.07
CA VAL A 505 31.93 -18.52 17.57
C VAL A 505 31.32 -18.09 18.91
N GLU A 506 30.00 -18.05 19.00
CA GLU A 506 29.26 -17.49 20.14
C GLU A 506 28.17 -18.47 20.59
N ALA A 507 28.14 -18.86 21.86
CA ALA A 507 27.05 -19.64 22.43
C ALA A 507 25.92 -18.69 22.87
N THR A 508 24.78 -18.73 22.20
CA THR A 508 23.65 -17.82 22.49
C THR A 508 22.56 -18.48 23.33
N ALA A 509 22.64 -19.81 23.50
CA ALA A 509 21.86 -20.60 24.45
C ALA A 509 22.64 -21.88 24.77
N LYS A 510 22.25 -22.58 25.83
CA LYS A 510 22.90 -23.84 26.24
C LYS A 510 23.01 -24.86 25.11
N ASN A 511 22.03 -24.90 24.21
CA ASN A 511 22.02 -25.80 23.06
C ASN A 511 22.29 -25.12 21.72
N LYS A 512 22.69 -23.85 21.67
CA LYS A 512 22.89 -23.10 20.42
C LYS A 512 24.23 -22.38 20.35
N VAL A 513 24.96 -22.63 19.26
CA VAL A 513 26.22 -21.96 18.93
C VAL A 513 26.12 -21.32 17.55
N VAL A 514 26.40 -20.03 17.46
CA VAL A 514 26.41 -19.24 16.23
C VAL A 514 27.84 -19.08 15.74
N VAL A 515 28.11 -19.47 14.50
CA VAL A 515 29.41 -19.39 13.84
C VAL A 515 29.34 -18.43 12.66
N LYS A 516 30.21 -17.43 12.63
CA LYS A 516 30.31 -16.49 11.50
C LYS A 516 31.55 -16.80 10.67
N PHE A 517 31.39 -16.94 9.36
CA PHE A 517 32.45 -17.19 8.39
C PHE A 517 32.82 -15.92 7.61
N SER A 518 34.04 -15.87 7.06
CA SER A 518 34.49 -14.75 6.22
C SER A 518 33.75 -14.67 4.88
N ASN A 519 33.47 -15.83 4.28
CA ASN A 519 32.77 -15.97 3.01
C ASN A 519 31.49 -16.81 3.17
N PRO A 520 30.49 -16.61 2.29
CA PRO A 520 29.27 -17.41 2.30
C PRO A 520 29.52 -18.90 2.11
N ILE A 521 28.92 -19.75 2.94
CA ILE A 521 28.97 -21.21 2.87
C ILE A 521 27.90 -21.72 1.90
N GLN A 522 28.31 -22.53 0.92
CA GLN A 522 27.39 -23.15 -0.04
C GLN A 522 26.94 -24.54 0.41
N SER A 523 27.89 -25.32 0.93
CA SER A 523 27.63 -26.69 1.36
C SER A 523 28.34 -26.92 2.69
N LEU A 524 27.55 -26.99 3.75
CA LEU A 524 28.03 -27.30 5.09
C LEU A 524 27.96 -28.80 5.33
N VAL A 525 29.08 -29.38 5.75
CA VAL A 525 29.15 -30.77 6.19
C VAL A 525 29.23 -30.77 7.71
N GLN A 526 28.11 -31.04 8.37
CA GLN A 526 27.96 -31.01 9.82
C GLN A 526 29.02 -31.83 10.55
N GLY A 527 29.41 -32.98 9.99
CA GLY A 527 30.45 -33.84 10.54
C GLY A 527 31.86 -33.22 10.55
N ASP A 528 32.09 -32.06 9.94
CA ASP A 528 33.38 -31.36 10.02
C ASP A 528 33.60 -30.64 11.36
N PHE A 529 32.56 -30.52 12.17
CA PHE A 529 32.54 -29.68 13.36
C PHE A 529 32.13 -30.49 14.59
N THR A 530 32.79 -30.21 15.71
CA THR A 530 32.36 -30.67 17.05
C THR A 530 32.47 -29.51 18.03
N ILE A 531 31.60 -29.47 19.04
CA ILE A 531 31.66 -28.49 20.13
C ILE A 531 32.02 -29.24 21.40
N ASN A 532 33.18 -28.96 21.98
CA ASN A 532 33.71 -29.65 23.16
C ASN A 532 33.64 -31.19 23.04
N GLY A 533 33.97 -31.73 21.87
CA GLY A 533 33.91 -33.17 21.56
C GLY A 533 32.50 -33.72 21.29
N SER A 534 31.44 -32.95 21.48
CA SER A 534 30.06 -33.35 21.16
C SER A 534 29.72 -33.08 19.70
N GLU A 535 28.92 -33.98 19.12
CA GLU A 535 28.38 -33.82 17.77
C GLU A 535 27.26 -32.77 17.73
N ILE A 536 27.15 -32.07 16.60
CA ILE A 536 26.04 -31.17 16.30
C ILE A 536 24.78 -32.02 16.03
N ALA A 537 23.61 -31.55 16.44
CA ALA A 537 22.32 -32.20 16.12
C ALA A 537 21.75 -31.68 14.79
N HIS A 538 21.74 -30.36 14.63
CA HIS A 538 21.16 -29.66 13.48
C HIS A 538 21.93 -28.38 13.17
N ASN A 539 21.88 -27.91 11.92
CA ASN A 539 22.47 -26.64 11.50
C ASN A 539 21.52 -25.85 10.60
N GLU A 540 21.53 -24.54 10.76
CA GLU A 540 20.80 -23.59 9.91
C GLU A 540 21.80 -22.57 9.35
N ILE A 541 21.73 -22.32 8.03
CA ILE A 541 22.59 -21.33 7.36
C ILE A 541 21.74 -20.08 7.09
N SER A 542 22.27 -18.90 7.40
CA SER A 542 21.63 -17.61 7.08
C SER A 542 21.47 -17.41 5.58
N THR A 543 20.56 -16.52 5.18
CA THR A 543 20.28 -16.21 3.76
C THR A 543 21.48 -15.67 2.99
N ASP A 544 22.40 -14.98 3.67
CA ASP A 544 23.66 -14.49 3.08
C ASP A 544 24.79 -15.55 3.09
N GLY A 545 24.52 -16.74 3.62
CA GLY A 545 25.46 -17.85 3.74
C GLY A 545 26.58 -17.66 4.77
N LYS A 546 26.72 -16.49 5.42
CA LYS A 546 27.88 -16.18 6.26
C LYS A 546 27.75 -16.63 7.72
N THR A 547 26.54 -16.88 8.18
CA THR A 547 26.27 -17.28 9.56
C THR A 547 25.66 -18.66 9.59
N VAL A 548 26.16 -19.52 10.47
CA VAL A 548 25.61 -20.84 10.71
C VAL A 548 25.24 -20.94 12.18
N THR A 549 24.00 -21.32 12.47
CA THR A 549 23.55 -21.64 13.82
C THR A 549 23.53 -23.15 13.99
N PHE A 550 24.36 -23.66 14.90
CA PHE A 550 24.37 -25.05 15.32
C PHE A 550 23.46 -25.26 16.53
N THR A 551 22.60 -26.28 16.45
CA THR A 551 21.90 -26.83 17.60
C THR A 551 22.64 -28.08 18.08
N LEU A 552 22.96 -28.15 19.35
CA LEU A 552 23.79 -29.20 19.95
C LEU A 552 22.96 -30.39 20.41
N LYS A 553 23.56 -31.58 20.43
CA LYS A 553 22.94 -32.78 21.02
C LYS A 553 22.98 -32.77 22.55
N THR A 554 24.00 -32.11 23.10
CA THR A 554 24.23 -32.00 24.55
C THR A 554 24.34 -30.52 24.87
N ASP A 555 23.62 -30.10 25.91
CA ASP A 555 23.68 -28.74 26.42
C ASP A 555 25.08 -28.41 26.96
N LEU A 556 25.53 -27.19 26.70
CA LEU A 556 26.68 -26.56 27.33
C LEU A 556 26.37 -26.22 28.80
N THR A 557 27.43 -25.98 29.57
CA THR A 557 27.29 -25.28 30.85
C THR A 557 26.86 -23.84 30.61
N GLU A 558 26.23 -23.25 31.62
CA GLU A 558 25.73 -21.87 31.58
C GLU A 558 26.84 -20.87 31.24
N ASP A 559 28.02 -21.02 31.85
CA ASP A 559 29.18 -20.11 31.74
C ASP A 559 30.11 -20.36 30.53
N VAL A 560 29.80 -21.39 29.73
CA VAL A 560 30.51 -21.81 28.50
C VAL A 560 32.04 -21.90 28.67
N LYS A 561 32.53 -22.12 29.89
CA LYS A 561 33.94 -21.94 30.21
C LYS A 561 34.80 -23.09 29.66
N GLY A 562 35.79 -22.75 28.84
CA GLY A 562 36.71 -23.73 28.25
C GLY A 562 36.11 -24.55 27.11
N VAL A 563 35.02 -24.08 26.52
CA VAL A 563 34.36 -24.72 25.36
C VAL A 563 35.02 -24.24 24.08
N ASN A 564 35.41 -25.17 23.20
CA ASN A 564 35.95 -24.88 21.87
C ASN A 564 35.10 -25.53 20.78
N LEU A 565 34.99 -24.84 19.64
CA LEU A 565 34.59 -25.44 18.37
C LEU A 565 35.82 -26.05 17.72
N THR A 566 35.78 -27.33 17.37
CA THR A 566 36.87 -28.01 16.67
C THR A 566 36.46 -28.32 15.23
N VAL A 567 37.26 -27.85 14.28
CA VAL A 567 37.11 -28.14 12.84
C VAL A 567 38.07 -29.27 12.46
N LYS A 568 37.60 -30.26 11.69
CA LYS A 568 38.45 -31.35 11.17
C LYS A 568 39.68 -30.81 10.43
N PRO A 569 40.84 -31.50 10.46
CA PRO A 569 42.03 -31.08 9.71
C PRO A 569 41.82 -30.94 8.20
N SER A 570 40.90 -31.72 7.63
CA SER A 570 40.54 -31.69 6.20
C SER A 570 39.01 -31.65 6.06
N PRO A 571 38.39 -30.47 6.25
CA PRO A 571 36.94 -30.33 6.22
C PRO A 571 36.42 -30.42 4.78
N SER A 572 35.22 -30.97 4.59
CA SER A 572 34.52 -31.02 3.30
C SER A 572 33.54 -29.86 3.10
N THR A 573 33.36 -29.03 4.12
CA THR A 573 32.55 -27.80 4.08
C THR A 573 33.21 -26.78 3.14
N VAL A 574 32.44 -26.29 2.17
CA VAL A 574 32.91 -25.40 1.10
C VAL A 574 32.09 -24.12 1.00
N ASP A 575 32.76 -23.04 0.64
CA ASP A 575 32.14 -21.77 0.30
C ASP A 575 31.46 -21.77 -1.09
N VAL A 576 30.78 -20.67 -1.42
CA VAL A 576 30.11 -20.44 -2.71
C VAL A 576 31.02 -20.47 -3.93
N LEU A 577 32.34 -20.43 -3.73
CA LEU A 577 33.34 -20.55 -4.79
C LEU A 577 34.06 -21.91 -4.74
N GLY A 578 33.53 -22.87 -3.97
CA GLY A 578 34.01 -24.25 -3.90
C GLY A 578 35.28 -24.46 -3.07
N LYS A 579 35.76 -23.45 -2.32
CA LYS A 579 36.94 -23.59 -1.48
C LYS A 579 36.58 -24.11 -0.11
N ASN A 580 37.35 -25.08 0.38
CA ASN A 580 37.20 -25.60 1.73
C ASN A 580 37.49 -24.53 2.77
N ILE A 581 36.77 -24.56 3.88
CA ILE A 581 37.09 -23.76 5.06
C ILE A 581 38.46 -24.15 5.64
N THR A 582 39.08 -23.28 6.44
CA THR A 582 40.33 -23.60 7.13
C THR A 582 40.13 -24.75 8.13
N GLY A 583 40.81 -25.87 7.89
CA GLY A 583 40.77 -27.06 8.74
C GLY A 583 41.71 -26.99 9.95
N GLY A 584 41.45 -27.84 10.95
CA GLY A 584 42.33 -28.04 12.10
C GLY A 584 42.37 -26.88 13.10
N VAL A 585 41.45 -25.92 12.96
CA VAL A 585 41.31 -24.80 13.90
C VAL A 585 40.43 -25.18 15.08
N SER A 586 40.70 -24.59 16.25
CA SER A 586 39.93 -24.80 17.46
C SER A 586 39.60 -23.48 18.18
N PRO A 587 38.80 -22.57 17.58
CA PRO A 587 38.41 -21.33 18.23
C PRO A 587 37.63 -21.56 19.52
N VAL A 588 37.88 -20.71 20.52
CA VAL A 588 37.12 -20.66 21.77
C VAL A 588 35.70 -20.18 21.47
N VAL A 589 34.71 -20.83 22.08
CA VAL A 589 33.32 -20.40 22.03
C VAL A 589 33.13 -19.27 23.04
N ALA A 590 32.80 -18.09 22.56
CA ALA A 590 32.49 -16.95 23.43
C ALA A 590 31.13 -17.16 24.08
N ASP A 591 31.05 -16.89 25.38
CA ASP A 591 29.81 -16.92 26.12
C ASP A 591 28.94 -15.70 25.79
N LYS A 592 27.71 -15.98 25.33
CA LYS A 592 26.64 -15.00 25.10
C LYS A 592 25.33 -15.45 25.74
N ILE A 593 25.37 -16.38 26.67
CA ILE A 593 24.21 -16.84 27.44
C ILE A 593 24.00 -15.84 28.58
N ALA A 594 22.81 -15.28 28.69
CA ALA A 594 22.49 -14.39 29.80
C ALA A 594 22.22 -15.21 31.08
N PRO A 595 22.68 -14.76 32.26
CA PRO A 595 22.30 -15.38 33.52
C PRO A 595 20.79 -15.36 33.73
N THR A 596 20.26 -16.45 34.26
CA THR A 596 18.84 -16.62 34.57
C THR A 596 18.65 -16.97 36.04
N VAL A 597 17.43 -16.80 36.53
CA VAL A 597 17.05 -17.20 37.89
C VAL A 597 15.79 -18.04 37.84
N ASP A 598 15.76 -19.11 38.63
CA ASP A 598 14.53 -19.81 38.95
C ASP A 598 13.77 -19.00 39.99
N THR A 599 12.46 -18.80 39.79
CA THR A 599 11.59 -18.06 40.70
C THR A 599 11.65 -18.58 42.14
N GLU A 600 11.90 -19.89 42.35
CA GLU A 600 12.06 -20.48 43.69
C GLU A 600 13.35 -20.04 44.41
N LYS A 601 14.30 -19.46 43.67
CA LYS A 601 15.57 -18.91 44.19
C LYS A 601 15.50 -17.41 44.49
N ILE A 602 14.31 -16.81 44.41
CA ILE A 602 14.01 -15.46 44.88
C ILE A 602 13.36 -15.60 46.26
N THR A 603 14.13 -15.33 47.31
CA THR A 603 13.77 -15.66 48.69
C THR A 603 14.02 -14.48 49.63
N ALA A 604 13.48 -14.52 50.84
CA ALA A 604 13.85 -13.57 51.88
C ALA A 604 15.24 -13.86 52.45
N VAL A 605 15.93 -12.81 52.88
CA VAL A 605 17.10 -12.98 53.75
C VAL A 605 16.62 -13.37 55.14
N ALA A 606 17.21 -14.41 55.73
CA ALA A 606 16.79 -14.91 57.04
C ALA A 606 16.83 -13.80 58.12
N ASN A 607 15.72 -13.64 58.85
CA ASN A 607 15.53 -12.62 59.90
C ASN A 607 15.63 -11.16 59.41
N ARG A 608 15.34 -10.90 58.13
CA ARG A 608 15.29 -9.56 57.54
C ARG A 608 14.00 -9.41 56.75
N ASP A 609 13.27 -8.35 57.03
CA ASP A 609 12.02 -7.98 56.35
C ASP A 609 12.24 -6.86 55.31
N ASP A 610 13.46 -6.34 55.22
CA ASP A 610 13.92 -5.28 54.33
C ASP A 610 14.85 -5.77 53.22
N GLN A 611 15.06 -7.09 53.08
CA GLN A 611 16.04 -7.64 52.14
C GLN A 611 15.55 -8.87 51.36
N ILE A 612 15.82 -8.87 50.05
CA ILE A 612 15.50 -9.97 49.14
C ILE A 612 16.79 -10.59 48.62
N LYS A 613 16.83 -11.92 48.57
CA LYS A 613 17.93 -12.75 48.06
C LYS A 613 17.56 -13.33 46.70
N ILE A 614 18.41 -13.14 45.69
CA ILE A 614 18.23 -13.67 44.32
C ILE A 614 19.46 -14.50 43.96
N THR A 615 19.31 -15.81 43.70
CA THR A 615 20.42 -16.69 43.28
C THR A 615 20.30 -17.09 41.82
N PHE A 616 21.24 -16.63 40.98
CA PHE A 616 21.33 -16.93 39.56
C PHE A 616 21.89 -18.34 39.29
N ASN A 617 21.65 -18.84 38.08
CA ASN A 617 22.20 -20.11 37.58
C ASN A 617 23.74 -20.10 37.48
N GLU A 618 24.34 -18.92 37.31
CA GLU A 618 25.78 -18.71 37.19
C GLU A 618 26.28 -17.48 37.96
N ALA A 619 27.60 -17.30 37.98
CA ALA A 619 28.23 -16.21 38.73
C ALA A 619 27.95 -14.87 38.06
N VAL A 620 27.51 -13.89 38.85
CA VAL A 620 27.22 -12.53 38.40
C VAL A 620 28.16 -11.53 39.04
N GLN A 621 28.22 -10.34 38.45
CA GLN A 621 28.94 -9.18 38.92
C GLN A 621 28.13 -7.91 38.66
N LEU A 622 28.51 -6.83 39.35
CA LEU A 622 27.91 -5.52 39.18
C LEU A 622 28.78 -4.66 38.29
N THR A 623 28.20 -4.03 37.28
CA THR A 623 28.92 -3.16 36.37
C THR A 623 29.55 -1.98 37.13
N ALA A 624 30.85 -1.78 36.95
CA ALA A 624 31.60 -0.74 37.67
C ALA A 624 31.03 0.67 37.41
N GLY A 625 30.70 1.40 38.49
CA GLY A 625 30.08 2.73 38.41
C GLY A 625 28.61 2.73 37.96
N GLY A 626 28.00 1.56 37.78
CA GLY A 626 26.59 1.38 37.44
C GLY A 626 25.63 1.65 38.61
N LYS A 627 24.33 1.63 38.29
CA LYS A 627 23.22 1.77 39.26
C LYS A 627 22.35 0.52 39.27
N PRO A 628 22.85 -0.61 39.80
CA PRO A 628 22.15 -1.90 39.75
C PRO A 628 20.78 -1.88 40.45
N GLU A 629 20.53 -0.95 41.36
CA GLU A 629 19.21 -0.74 41.95
C GLU A 629 18.13 -0.38 40.92
N SER A 630 18.50 0.16 39.76
CA SER A 630 17.56 0.53 38.69
C SER A 630 17.15 -0.63 37.79
N ASP A 631 17.83 -1.78 37.88
CA ASP A 631 17.46 -2.97 37.11
C ASP A 631 16.24 -3.68 37.71
N PHE A 632 15.98 -3.48 39.01
CA PHE A 632 14.95 -4.19 39.76
C PHE A 632 13.76 -3.29 40.08
N ILE A 633 12.57 -3.80 39.77
CA ILE A 633 11.29 -3.20 40.18
C ILE A 633 10.77 -4.02 41.34
N VAL A 634 10.67 -3.41 42.52
CA VAL A 634 10.08 -4.04 43.70
C VAL A 634 8.76 -3.35 44.03
N LYS A 635 7.73 -4.14 44.32
CA LYS A 635 6.42 -3.68 44.75
C LYS A 635 6.06 -4.27 46.11
N ASP A 636 5.37 -3.49 46.93
CA ASP A 636 4.72 -3.92 48.17
C ASP A 636 3.59 -4.89 47.80
N GLY A 637 3.78 -6.15 48.15
CA GLY A 637 2.86 -7.25 47.82
C GLY A 637 1.51 -7.15 48.53
N LEU A 638 1.37 -6.25 49.51
CA LEU A 638 0.11 -6.04 50.23
C LEU A 638 -0.72 -4.87 49.69
N LYS A 639 -0.18 -4.07 48.77
CA LYS A 639 -0.87 -2.88 48.23
C LYS A 639 -1.28 -3.06 46.77
N SER A 640 -2.49 -2.62 46.45
CA SER A 640 -3.05 -2.68 45.09
C SER A 640 -2.76 -1.45 44.22
N SER A 641 -2.39 -0.31 44.82
CA SER A 641 -2.06 0.94 44.11
C SER A 641 -0.94 1.69 44.81
N ASP A 642 -0.10 2.41 44.05
CA ASP A 642 1.09 3.14 44.53
C ASP A 642 2.00 2.25 45.40
N ASN A 643 2.30 1.06 44.88
CA ASN A 643 2.97 0.00 45.62
C ASN A 643 4.46 -0.13 45.29
N ASN A 644 5.04 0.72 44.44
CA ASN A 644 6.48 0.65 44.17
C ASN A 644 7.28 0.92 45.45
N VAL A 645 8.34 0.13 45.66
CA VAL A 645 9.27 0.25 46.77
C VAL A 645 10.66 0.43 46.20
N LYS A 646 11.35 1.48 46.65
CA LYS A 646 12.69 1.76 46.18
C LYS A 646 13.68 0.72 46.69
N VAL A 647 14.47 0.16 45.77
CA VAL A 647 15.69 -0.59 46.10
C VAL A 647 16.79 0.44 46.41
N THR A 648 17.32 0.42 47.63
CA THR A 648 18.35 1.37 48.06
C THR A 648 19.76 0.87 47.80
N LYS A 649 19.94 -0.45 47.69
CA LYS A 649 21.23 -1.08 47.46
C LYS A 649 21.06 -2.45 46.82
N VAL A 650 21.95 -2.79 45.89
CA VAL A 650 22.15 -4.14 45.36
C VAL A 650 23.61 -4.51 45.58
N GLU A 651 23.87 -5.66 46.17
CA GLU A 651 25.22 -6.17 46.42
C GLU A 651 25.30 -7.69 46.24
N LEU A 652 26.49 -8.20 45.95
CA LEU A 652 26.75 -9.64 46.03
C LEU A 652 26.63 -10.11 47.48
N ASP A 653 26.02 -11.28 47.69
CA ASP A 653 25.98 -11.92 49.00
C ASP A 653 27.40 -12.32 49.41
N ALA A 654 27.98 -11.61 50.38
CA ALA A 654 29.33 -11.89 50.87
C ALA A 654 29.49 -13.29 51.47
N ALA A 655 28.39 -13.96 51.84
CA ALA A 655 28.41 -15.36 52.29
C ALA A 655 28.45 -16.37 51.12
N ASP A 656 28.16 -15.95 49.89
CA ASP A 656 28.20 -16.78 48.69
C ASP A 656 29.54 -16.64 47.96
N ALA A 657 30.47 -17.55 48.23
CA ALA A 657 31.78 -17.59 47.56
C ALA A 657 31.69 -17.87 46.04
N THR A 658 30.52 -18.25 45.52
CA THR A 658 30.31 -18.51 44.09
C THR A 658 29.88 -17.28 43.31
N ASN A 659 29.59 -16.16 43.99
CA ASN A 659 29.07 -14.92 43.39
C ASN A 659 27.80 -15.11 42.56
N LYS A 660 27.00 -16.14 42.84
CA LYS A 660 25.72 -16.37 42.13
C LYS A 660 24.58 -15.57 42.75
N THR A 661 24.79 -15.03 43.94
CA THR A 661 23.71 -14.49 44.75
C THR A 661 23.82 -12.99 44.91
N LEU A 662 22.72 -12.28 44.65
CA LEU A 662 22.53 -10.87 44.97
C LEU A 662 21.59 -10.69 46.17
N ILE A 663 21.88 -9.66 46.94
CA ILE A 663 21.02 -9.12 48.00
C ILE A 663 20.51 -7.74 47.58
N LEU A 664 19.20 -7.59 47.52
CA LEU A 664 18.52 -6.31 47.34
C LEU A 664 18.12 -5.80 48.72
N THR A 665 18.49 -4.56 49.05
CA THR A 665 18.01 -3.87 50.26
C THR A 665 16.94 -2.86 49.87
N LEU A 666 15.82 -2.90 50.58
CA LEU A 666 14.64 -2.07 50.34
C LEU A 666 14.67 -0.83 51.25
N GLU A 667 14.01 0.26 50.81
CA GLU A 667 13.93 1.50 51.60
C GLU A 667 13.14 1.36 52.91
N LYS A 668 12.35 0.29 53.05
CA LYS A 668 11.52 -0.01 54.21
C LYS A 668 11.28 -1.51 54.32
N SER A 669 11.04 -1.97 55.55
CA SER A 669 10.56 -3.31 55.84
C SER A 669 9.21 -3.59 55.19
N LEU A 670 9.04 -4.80 54.68
CA LEU A 670 7.82 -5.30 54.05
C LEU A 670 7.45 -6.67 54.59
N VAL A 671 6.16 -6.97 54.52
CA VAL A 671 5.63 -8.29 54.84
C VAL A 671 5.74 -9.24 53.64
N ALA A 672 5.40 -8.73 52.46
CA ALA A 672 5.55 -9.42 51.19
C ALA A 672 5.94 -8.42 50.10
N ALA A 673 6.68 -8.87 49.10
CA ALA A 673 7.08 -8.07 47.96
C ALA A 673 6.87 -8.83 46.65
N THR A 674 6.76 -8.11 45.55
CA THR A 674 6.87 -8.66 44.19
C THR A 674 8.10 -8.05 43.52
N VAL A 675 8.94 -8.88 42.93
CA VAL A 675 10.17 -8.47 42.23
C VAL A 675 10.05 -8.78 40.75
N GLU A 676 10.48 -7.84 39.91
CA GLU A 676 10.50 -7.98 38.45
C GLU A 676 11.75 -7.28 37.88
N VAL A 677 12.27 -7.79 36.77
CA VAL A 677 13.33 -7.15 35.98
C VAL A 677 12.89 -7.12 34.53
N THR A 678 12.70 -5.92 33.96
CA THR A 678 12.21 -5.76 32.58
C THR A 678 13.26 -5.29 31.59
N ASN A 679 14.22 -4.48 32.04
CA ASN A 679 15.27 -3.90 31.20
C ASN A 679 16.58 -3.78 32.00
N PRO A 680 17.23 -4.91 32.33
CA PRO A 680 18.46 -4.92 33.10
C PRO A 680 19.62 -4.29 32.32
N ARG A 681 20.60 -3.72 33.03
CA ARG A 681 21.74 -3.00 32.42
C ARG A 681 23.04 -3.09 33.22
N PHE A 682 22.96 -3.37 34.52
CA PHE A 682 24.06 -3.16 35.47
C PHE A 682 24.39 -4.42 36.28
N VAL A 683 23.64 -5.51 36.08
CA VAL A 683 23.99 -6.85 36.54
C VAL A 683 24.32 -7.72 35.33
N GLU A 684 25.50 -8.31 35.35
CA GLU A 684 26.03 -9.12 34.25
C GLU A 684 26.80 -10.33 34.77
N ASP A 685 27.05 -11.33 33.94
CA ASP A 685 28.01 -12.40 34.27
C ASP A 685 29.46 -11.92 34.16
N LEU A 686 30.40 -12.83 34.40
CA LEU A 686 31.84 -12.57 34.26
C LEU A 686 32.29 -12.37 32.79
N ALA A 687 31.49 -12.77 31.81
CA ALA A 687 31.73 -12.56 30.38
C ALA A 687 31.10 -11.25 29.85
N GLY A 688 30.37 -10.50 30.70
CA GLY A 688 29.71 -9.24 30.38
C GLY A 688 28.34 -9.39 29.72
N ASN A 689 27.66 -10.53 29.87
CA ASN A 689 26.28 -10.69 29.42
C ASN A 689 25.32 -10.24 30.52
N ILE A 690 24.47 -9.27 30.19
CA ILE A 690 23.46 -8.75 31.10
C ILE A 690 22.45 -9.84 31.46
N ILE A 691 22.02 -9.88 32.73
CA ILE A 691 21.03 -10.86 33.20
C ILE A 691 19.75 -10.86 32.35
N ALA A 692 19.08 -12.01 32.28
CA ALA A 692 17.80 -12.13 31.61
C ALA A 692 16.68 -11.40 32.37
N LYS A 693 15.56 -11.18 31.66
CA LYS A 693 14.30 -10.71 32.26
C LYS A 693 13.89 -11.64 33.41
N ILE A 694 13.45 -11.06 34.53
CA ILE A 694 12.83 -11.79 35.64
C ILE A 694 11.35 -11.43 35.64
N GLU A 695 10.49 -12.42 35.42
CA GLU A 695 9.04 -12.24 35.53
C GLU A 695 8.64 -11.92 36.98
N ALA A 696 7.54 -11.17 37.13
CA ALA A 696 7.05 -10.73 38.42
C ALA A 696 6.85 -11.91 39.40
N THR A 697 7.70 -11.98 40.42
CA THR A 697 7.77 -13.09 41.38
C THR A 697 7.48 -12.57 42.78
N SER A 698 6.60 -13.26 43.52
CA SER A 698 6.26 -12.87 44.89
C SER A 698 7.20 -13.52 45.91
N VAL A 699 7.59 -12.75 46.91
CA VAL A 699 8.47 -13.17 48.01
C VAL A 699 7.87 -12.71 49.35
N GLU A 700 7.77 -13.62 50.32
CA GLU A 700 7.35 -13.31 51.68
C GLU A 700 8.58 -12.95 52.54
N LEU A 701 8.55 -11.77 53.17
CA LEU A 701 9.70 -11.16 53.86
C LEU A 701 9.56 -11.17 55.39
N ASP A 702 8.38 -10.86 55.92
CA ASP A 702 8.04 -11.02 57.33
C ASP A 702 6.86 -11.99 57.50
N SER A 703 7.20 -13.26 57.69
CA SER A 703 6.20 -14.32 57.86
C SER A 703 5.37 -14.16 59.14
N LYS A 704 5.86 -13.46 60.16
CA LYS A 704 5.09 -13.19 61.38
C LYS A 704 4.12 -12.03 61.17
N GLY A 705 4.56 -10.94 60.57
CA GLY A 705 3.73 -9.79 60.18
C GLY A 705 2.61 -10.16 59.21
N ALA A 706 2.90 -11.06 58.25
CA ALA A 706 1.96 -11.62 57.28
C ALA A 706 0.78 -12.31 57.98
N ALA A 707 1.07 -13.16 58.96
CA ALA A 707 0.03 -13.85 59.73
C ALA A 707 -0.87 -12.86 60.47
N THR A 708 -0.30 -11.85 61.14
CA THR A 708 -1.08 -10.84 61.89
C THR A 708 -1.97 -9.96 61.01
N THR A 709 -1.49 -9.53 59.83
CA THR A 709 -2.28 -8.70 58.91
C THR A 709 -3.40 -9.50 58.23
N LEU A 710 -3.14 -10.78 57.92
CA LEU A 710 -4.16 -11.68 57.40
C LEU A 710 -5.28 -11.92 58.42
N GLU A 711 -4.93 -12.17 59.68
CA GLU A 711 -5.91 -12.33 60.77
C GLU A 711 -6.75 -11.05 61.02
N ALA A 712 -6.13 -9.87 60.91
CA ALA A 712 -6.85 -8.60 61.00
C ALA A 712 -7.88 -8.43 59.86
N ALA A 713 -7.53 -8.82 58.63
CA ALA A 713 -8.44 -8.75 57.48
C ALA A 713 -9.59 -9.77 57.57
N LYS A 714 -9.32 -10.99 58.05
CA LYS A 714 -10.38 -11.97 58.38
C LYS A 714 -11.36 -11.39 59.39
N THR A 715 -10.82 -10.77 60.44
CA THR A 715 -11.64 -10.12 61.49
C THR A 715 -12.51 -9.01 60.91
N ALA A 716 -11.96 -8.16 60.03
CA ALA A 716 -12.69 -7.07 59.40
C ALA A 716 -13.80 -7.53 58.42
N LEU A 717 -13.54 -8.58 57.63
CA LEU A 717 -14.55 -9.21 56.78
C LEU A 717 -15.67 -9.80 57.63
N ASN A 718 -15.33 -10.55 58.69
CA ASN A 718 -16.31 -11.14 59.60
C ASN A 718 -17.17 -10.07 60.31
N ALA A 719 -16.58 -8.94 60.70
CA ALA A 719 -17.33 -7.82 61.27
C ALA A 719 -18.31 -7.20 60.26
N SER A 720 -17.92 -7.12 58.99
CA SER A 720 -18.79 -6.60 57.91
C SER A 720 -19.92 -7.59 57.58
N ILE A 721 -19.61 -8.89 57.59
CA ILE A 721 -20.60 -9.97 57.49
C ILE A 721 -21.62 -9.88 58.63
N ALA A 722 -21.16 -9.74 59.87
CA ALA A 722 -22.05 -9.60 61.02
C ALA A 722 -22.95 -8.35 60.92
N THR A 723 -22.40 -7.23 60.44
CA THR A 723 -23.17 -6.01 60.19
C THR A 723 -24.20 -6.19 59.08
N ALA A 724 -23.84 -6.88 58.00
CA ALA A 724 -24.76 -7.16 56.90
C ALA A 724 -25.86 -8.16 57.31
N ASP A 725 -25.53 -9.19 58.09
CA ASP A 725 -26.46 -10.17 58.65
C ASP A 725 -27.49 -9.49 59.57
N THR A 726 -27.04 -8.58 60.43
CA THR A 726 -27.96 -7.80 61.28
C THR A 726 -28.83 -6.86 60.45
N THR A 727 -28.27 -6.21 59.43
CA THR A 727 -29.01 -5.32 58.52
C THR A 727 -30.11 -6.07 57.75
N VAL A 728 -29.82 -7.26 57.21
CA VAL A 728 -30.78 -8.05 56.42
C VAL A 728 -31.84 -8.74 57.29
N ALA A 729 -31.54 -8.97 58.58
CA ALA A 729 -32.45 -9.57 59.56
C ALA A 729 -33.55 -8.60 60.04
N VAL A 730 -33.38 -7.28 59.87
CA VAL A 730 -34.43 -6.30 60.21
C VAL A 730 -35.68 -6.60 59.38
N PRO A 731 -36.84 -6.83 60.02
CA PRO A 731 -38.09 -7.06 59.30
C PRO A 731 -38.50 -5.77 58.59
N VAL A 732 -38.46 -5.81 57.26
CA VAL A 732 -38.86 -4.72 56.38
C VAL A 732 -39.87 -5.26 55.38
N THR A 733 -40.79 -4.41 54.95
CA THR A 733 -41.73 -4.75 53.88
C THR A 733 -41.09 -4.35 52.56
N GLU A 734 -40.92 -5.32 51.66
CA GLU A 734 -40.60 -5.05 50.26
C GLU A 734 -41.88 -4.86 49.46
N GLY A 735 -41.87 -3.94 48.49
CA GLY A 735 -43.02 -3.76 47.61
C GLY A 735 -43.03 -2.41 46.92
N LYS A 736 -44.17 -2.09 46.31
CA LYS A 736 -44.34 -0.91 45.45
C LYS A 736 -44.78 0.36 46.20
N ALA A 737 -45.13 0.26 47.48
CA ALA A 737 -45.63 1.40 48.27
C ALA A 737 -44.48 2.29 48.76
N VAL A 738 -44.73 3.60 48.86
CA VAL A 738 -43.76 4.56 49.41
C VAL A 738 -43.34 4.15 50.83
N GLY A 739 -42.04 4.17 51.09
CA GLY A 739 -41.44 3.76 52.36
C GLY A 739 -41.09 2.28 52.46
N ASN A 740 -41.58 1.44 51.54
CA ASN A 740 -41.14 0.05 51.44
C ASN A 740 -39.73 -0.03 50.86
N LYS A 741 -39.03 -1.14 51.14
CA LYS A 741 -37.82 -1.49 50.40
C LYS A 741 -38.18 -1.87 48.96
N VAL A 742 -37.29 -1.53 48.03
CA VAL A 742 -37.42 -1.93 46.63
C VAL A 742 -37.40 -3.46 46.57
N GLU A 743 -38.34 -4.04 45.83
CA GLU A 743 -38.51 -5.48 45.72
C GLU A 743 -37.22 -6.17 45.23
N GLY A 744 -36.77 -7.19 45.95
CA GLY A 744 -35.56 -7.96 45.62
C GLY A 744 -34.26 -7.37 46.18
N SER A 745 -34.29 -6.19 46.80
CA SER A 745 -33.11 -5.58 47.42
C SER A 745 -32.56 -6.44 48.57
N LYS A 746 -33.44 -7.09 49.34
CA LYS A 746 -33.07 -8.03 50.41
C LYS A 746 -32.41 -9.29 49.86
N ALA A 747 -32.92 -9.82 48.75
CA ALA A 747 -32.32 -10.97 48.08
C ALA A 747 -30.90 -10.63 47.58
N ALA A 748 -30.72 -9.45 46.96
CA ALA A 748 -29.41 -9.00 46.48
C ALA A 748 -28.38 -8.85 47.62
N LEU A 749 -28.77 -8.27 48.76
CA LEU A 749 -27.90 -8.21 49.95
C LEU A 749 -27.60 -9.61 50.48
N THR A 750 -28.59 -10.50 50.51
CA THR A 750 -28.41 -11.90 50.95
C THR A 750 -27.37 -12.62 50.07
N THR A 751 -27.43 -12.45 48.75
CA THR A 751 -26.43 -13.00 47.82
C THR A 751 -25.04 -12.45 48.11
N ALA A 752 -24.88 -11.14 48.33
CA ALA A 752 -23.59 -10.55 48.66
C ALA A 752 -23.01 -11.10 49.98
N ILE A 753 -23.86 -11.31 50.99
CA ILE A 753 -23.50 -11.97 52.26
C ILE A 753 -23.03 -13.39 52.01
N THR A 754 -23.75 -14.18 51.20
CA THR A 754 -23.36 -15.55 50.86
C THR A 754 -22.00 -15.59 50.16
N THR A 755 -21.76 -14.70 49.20
CA THR A 755 -20.48 -14.58 48.50
C THR A 755 -19.34 -14.23 49.47
N ALA A 756 -19.55 -13.29 50.39
CA ALA A 756 -18.55 -12.92 51.38
C ALA A 756 -18.25 -14.08 52.35
N LYS A 757 -19.27 -14.86 52.76
CA LYS A 757 -19.12 -16.05 53.61
C LYS A 757 -18.42 -17.22 52.91
N ALA A 758 -18.47 -17.27 51.57
CA ALA A 758 -17.82 -18.31 50.78
C ALA A 758 -16.29 -18.10 50.65
N VAL A 759 -15.77 -16.94 51.06
CA VAL A 759 -14.31 -16.72 51.10
C VAL A 759 -13.71 -17.61 52.18
N ASP A 760 -12.97 -18.63 51.76
CA ASP A 760 -12.30 -19.55 52.68
C ASP A 760 -11.18 -18.83 53.42
N THR A 761 -11.50 -18.38 54.63
CA THR A 761 -10.55 -17.66 55.49
C THR A 761 -9.32 -18.47 55.89
N THR A 762 -9.26 -19.77 55.62
CA THR A 762 -8.07 -20.59 55.88
C THR A 762 -7.05 -20.56 54.75
N THR A 763 -7.48 -20.28 53.52
CA THR A 763 -6.63 -20.27 52.30
C THR A 763 -6.67 -18.95 51.53
N ALA A 764 -7.58 -18.04 51.87
CA ALA A 764 -7.74 -16.76 51.21
C ALA A 764 -6.54 -15.83 51.43
N THR A 765 -6.10 -15.21 50.34
CA THR A 765 -5.11 -14.13 50.35
C THR A 765 -5.67 -12.87 50.99
N LEU A 766 -4.80 -11.97 51.46
CA LEU A 766 -5.19 -10.67 52.00
C LEU A 766 -6.09 -9.90 51.03
N LYS A 767 -5.77 -9.91 49.74
CA LYS A 767 -6.55 -9.25 48.68
C LYS A 767 -7.96 -9.83 48.55
N GLN A 768 -8.10 -11.16 48.57
CA GLN A 768 -9.42 -11.80 48.51
C GLN A 768 -10.31 -11.41 49.71
N LEU A 769 -9.72 -11.28 50.90
CA LEU A 769 -10.43 -10.84 52.10
C LEU A 769 -10.85 -9.36 52.03
N THR A 770 -9.97 -8.47 51.58
CA THR A 770 -10.27 -7.03 51.47
C THR A 770 -11.27 -6.72 50.36
N ASP A 771 -11.16 -7.40 49.22
CA ASP A 771 -12.08 -7.21 48.08
C ASP A 771 -13.50 -7.67 48.44
N ALA A 772 -13.62 -8.84 49.09
CA ALA A 772 -14.90 -9.36 49.55
C ALA A 772 -15.56 -8.43 50.56
N LYS A 773 -14.76 -7.83 51.46
CA LYS A 773 -15.24 -6.84 52.43
C LYS A 773 -15.80 -5.61 51.72
N ALA A 774 -15.03 -5.02 50.80
CA ALA A 774 -15.44 -3.82 50.07
C ALA A 774 -16.72 -4.05 49.24
N ALA A 775 -16.81 -5.20 48.58
CA ALA A 775 -18.00 -5.58 47.81
C ALA A 775 -19.25 -5.72 48.71
N LEU A 776 -19.09 -6.33 49.89
CA LEU A 776 -20.18 -6.47 50.86
C LEU A 776 -20.63 -5.12 51.43
N ASP A 777 -19.70 -4.25 51.82
CA ASP A 777 -20.01 -2.91 52.34
C ASP A 777 -20.78 -2.06 51.30
N ALA A 778 -20.40 -2.16 50.03
CA ALA A 778 -21.11 -1.51 48.94
C ALA A 778 -22.55 -2.07 48.78
N ALA A 779 -22.73 -3.38 48.88
CA ALA A 779 -24.05 -4.02 48.83
C ALA A 779 -24.95 -3.60 50.01
N VAL A 780 -24.40 -3.51 51.23
CA VAL A 780 -25.11 -2.97 52.40
C VAL A 780 -25.56 -1.54 52.16
N THR A 781 -24.69 -0.70 51.61
CA THR A 781 -25.03 0.69 51.28
C THR A 781 -26.15 0.77 50.24
N LYS A 782 -26.06 -0.03 49.17
CA LYS A 782 -27.11 -0.12 48.13
C LYS A 782 -28.45 -0.55 48.73
N TYR A 783 -28.45 -1.57 49.59
CA TYR A 783 -29.66 -2.03 50.28
C TYR A 783 -30.27 -0.97 51.19
N ASN A 784 -29.46 -0.25 51.95
CA ASN A 784 -29.92 0.82 52.83
C ASN A 784 -30.62 1.94 52.05
N ASN A 785 -30.11 2.28 50.87
CA ASN A 785 -30.68 3.31 50.00
C ASN A 785 -31.85 2.84 49.12
N ALA A 786 -32.11 1.53 49.02
CA ALA A 786 -33.16 0.95 48.18
C ALA A 786 -34.56 1.10 48.79
N VAL A 787 -35.07 2.32 48.92
CA VAL A 787 -36.40 2.64 49.44
C VAL A 787 -37.27 3.25 48.33
N VAL A 788 -38.51 2.81 48.19
CA VAL A 788 -39.48 3.40 47.26
C VAL A 788 -39.89 4.77 47.76
N VAL A 789 -39.72 5.79 46.94
CA VAL A 789 -40.06 7.18 47.31
C VAL A 789 -41.29 7.70 46.55
N ALA A 790 -41.89 8.77 47.03
CA ALA A 790 -43.00 9.42 46.33
C ALA A 790 -42.49 10.17 45.08
N ILE A 791 -43.27 10.15 43.99
CA ILE A 791 -43.00 11.01 42.83
C ILE A 791 -43.12 12.48 43.27
N THR A 792 -42.07 13.26 43.00
CA THR A 792 -41.96 14.68 43.39
C THR A 792 -41.63 15.52 42.14
N PRO A 793 -42.34 16.64 41.88
CA PRO A 793 -43.49 17.14 42.64
C PRO A 793 -44.71 16.21 42.56
N ALA A 794 -45.63 16.34 43.51
CA ALA A 794 -46.87 15.56 43.52
C ALA A 794 -47.65 15.77 42.21
N LEU A 795 -48.23 14.68 41.69
CA LEU A 795 -48.94 14.70 40.41
C LEU A 795 -50.26 15.49 40.53
N GLY A 796 -50.51 16.37 39.56
CA GLY A 796 -51.70 17.21 39.53
C GLY A 796 -52.94 16.47 39.04
N ASN A 797 -54.11 16.80 39.58
CA ASN A 797 -55.39 16.26 39.09
C ASN A 797 -55.75 16.86 37.72
N VAL A 798 -56.40 16.07 36.88
CA VAL A 798 -56.79 16.43 35.50
C VAL A 798 -58.31 16.45 35.37
N THR A 799 -58.85 17.39 34.58
CA THR A 799 -60.28 17.44 34.23
C THR A 799 -60.45 17.30 32.72
N LEU A 800 -61.36 16.44 32.26
CA LEU A 800 -61.70 16.22 30.85
C LEU A 800 -63.19 16.54 30.63
N ALA A 801 -63.51 17.32 29.60
CA ALA A 801 -64.83 17.95 29.46
C ALA A 801 -65.78 17.18 28.54
N ALA A 802 -65.26 16.42 27.57
CA ALA A 802 -66.05 15.68 26.59
C ALA A 802 -65.46 14.29 26.29
N VAL A 803 -66.29 13.35 25.86
CA VAL A 803 -65.85 12.00 25.47
C VAL A 803 -64.82 12.12 24.35
N ASN A 804 -63.72 11.37 24.47
CA ASN A 804 -62.50 11.43 23.65
C ASN A 804 -61.55 12.62 23.91
N ASP A 805 -61.85 13.51 24.86
CA ASP A 805 -60.85 14.50 25.31
C ASP A 805 -59.61 13.79 25.85
N THR A 806 -58.43 14.32 25.52
CA THR A 806 -57.15 13.80 26.00
C THR A 806 -56.33 14.88 26.69
N ASP A 807 -55.64 14.53 27.78
CA ASP A 807 -54.63 15.36 28.42
C ASP A 807 -53.31 14.59 28.54
N SER A 808 -52.20 15.25 28.21
CA SER A 808 -50.82 14.73 28.35
C SER A 808 -49.96 15.67 29.17
N SER A 809 -50.55 16.44 30.09
CA SER A 809 -49.84 17.44 30.90
C SER A 809 -49.06 16.82 32.07
N THR A 810 -49.40 15.61 32.47
CA THR A 810 -48.77 14.92 33.60
C THR A 810 -47.39 14.37 33.22
N THR A 811 -46.33 15.06 33.66
CA THR A 811 -44.93 14.67 33.43
C THR A 811 -44.29 14.09 34.69
N VAL A 812 -43.51 13.02 34.54
CA VAL A 812 -42.70 12.43 35.62
C VAL A 812 -41.23 12.55 35.26
N ALA A 813 -40.41 13.06 36.19
CA ALA A 813 -38.97 13.16 36.00
C ALA A 813 -38.31 11.78 36.16
N LEU A 814 -37.61 11.35 35.12
CA LEU A 814 -36.85 10.09 35.06
C LEU A 814 -35.36 10.39 34.98
N THR A 815 -34.53 9.61 35.67
CA THR A 815 -33.08 9.59 35.44
C THR A 815 -32.74 8.67 34.25
N THR A 816 -31.48 8.72 33.80
CA THR A 816 -30.93 7.72 32.88
C THR A 816 -31.21 6.33 33.45
N ASP A 817 -31.80 5.44 32.64
CA ASP A 817 -32.19 4.06 32.96
C ASP A 817 -33.45 3.87 33.83
N GLU A 818 -34.26 4.92 34.04
CA GLU A 818 -35.61 4.78 34.62
C GLU A 818 -36.69 4.71 33.52
N THR A 819 -37.77 3.96 33.78
CA THR A 819 -38.95 3.87 32.90
C THR A 819 -40.24 4.16 33.67
N LEU A 820 -41.29 4.59 32.96
CA LEU A 820 -42.57 4.95 33.53
C LEU A 820 -43.64 3.91 33.16
N GLU A 821 -44.49 3.55 34.13
CA GLU A 821 -45.62 2.63 33.93
C GLU A 821 -46.88 3.17 34.59
N VAL A 822 -48.03 2.99 33.94
CA VAL A 822 -49.37 3.27 34.50
C VAL A 822 -50.00 1.95 34.94
N ILE A 823 -50.39 1.85 36.21
CA ILE A 823 -50.80 0.58 36.84
C ILE A 823 -52.33 0.44 36.93
N SER A 824 -53.04 1.50 37.28
CA SER A 824 -54.47 1.45 37.51
C SER A 824 -55.14 2.67 36.92
N ALA A 825 -56.19 2.44 36.15
CA ALA A 825 -57.21 3.41 35.78
C ALA A 825 -58.53 2.65 35.78
N ASP A 826 -59.63 3.24 36.27
CA ASP A 826 -60.94 2.76 35.90
C ASP A 826 -61.15 3.03 34.40
N LEU A 827 -60.80 2.03 33.58
CA LEU A 827 -60.83 2.12 32.13
C LEU A 827 -62.24 2.30 31.58
N THR A 828 -63.28 2.08 32.39
CA THR A 828 -64.66 2.41 32.00
C THR A 828 -64.92 3.92 32.01
N LYS A 829 -64.07 4.70 32.68
CA LYS A 829 -64.17 6.16 32.83
C LYS A 829 -63.06 6.90 32.12
N VAL A 830 -61.81 6.46 32.31
CA VAL A 830 -60.61 7.10 31.78
C VAL A 830 -59.61 6.05 31.33
N ALA A 831 -59.18 6.10 30.08
CA ALA A 831 -58.05 5.32 29.59
C ALA A 831 -56.75 6.09 29.87
N ALA A 832 -55.71 5.44 30.40
CA ALA A 832 -54.43 6.07 30.71
C ALA A 832 -53.28 5.23 30.15
N VAL A 833 -52.35 5.88 29.44
CA VAL A 833 -51.18 5.26 28.81
C VAL A 833 -49.96 6.16 28.96
N VAL A 834 -48.77 5.56 28.92
CA VAL A 834 -47.52 6.33 28.80
C VAL A 834 -47.29 6.63 27.31
N ASP A 835 -47.06 7.89 26.96
CA ASP A 835 -46.76 8.30 25.59
C ASP A 835 -45.26 8.20 25.26
N SER A 836 -44.91 8.46 23.99
CA SER A 836 -43.53 8.42 23.49
C SER A 836 -42.61 9.48 24.10
N GLY A 837 -43.16 10.43 24.89
CA GLY A 837 -42.42 11.44 25.62
C GLY A 837 -42.30 11.17 27.12
N ASN A 838 -42.59 9.94 27.58
CA ASN A 838 -42.63 9.57 29.00
C ASN A 838 -43.63 10.40 29.83
N LYS A 839 -44.73 10.84 29.20
CA LYS A 839 -45.83 11.52 29.90
C LYS A 839 -47.00 10.56 30.06
N VAL A 840 -47.82 10.80 31.10
CA VAL A 840 -49.06 10.05 31.28
C VAL A 840 -50.16 10.75 30.47
N LYS A 841 -50.57 10.12 29.38
CA LYS A 841 -51.71 10.54 28.56
C LYS A 841 -52.97 9.90 29.10
N VAL A 842 -53.98 10.70 29.43
CA VAL A 842 -55.31 10.27 29.86
C VAL A 842 -56.35 10.63 28.80
N THR A 843 -57.35 9.78 28.59
CA THR A 843 -58.42 9.93 27.59
C THR A 843 -59.77 9.67 28.22
N HIS A 844 -60.74 10.55 28.00
CA HIS A 844 -62.10 10.42 28.53
C HIS A 844 -62.87 9.33 27.80
N VAL A 845 -63.32 8.31 28.54
CA VAL A 845 -64.16 7.20 28.05
C VAL A 845 -65.63 7.43 28.42
N ALA A 846 -65.93 7.71 29.69
CA ALA A 846 -67.28 8.04 30.17
C ALA A 846 -67.25 8.87 31.46
N ALA A 847 -68.34 9.59 31.74
CA ALA A 847 -68.45 10.46 32.91
C ALA A 847 -68.18 9.71 34.23
N GLY A 848 -67.31 10.28 35.05
CA GLY A 848 -66.89 9.73 36.34
C GLY A 848 -65.46 10.13 36.73
N THR A 849 -65.00 9.59 37.86
CA THR A 849 -63.67 9.86 38.41
C THR A 849 -62.83 8.59 38.38
N SER A 850 -61.56 8.71 37.98
CA SER A 850 -60.59 7.62 37.95
C SER A 850 -59.31 8.04 38.67
N VAL A 851 -58.79 7.19 39.55
CA VAL A 851 -57.49 7.41 40.22
C VAL A 851 -56.41 6.68 39.42
N ILE A 852 -55.45 7.44 38.92
CA ILE A 852 -54.34 6.94 38.12
C ILE A 852 -53.14 6.72 39.01
N THR A 853 -52.65 5.47 39.07
CA THR A 853 -51.40 5.13 39.77
C THR A 853 -50.27 5.00 38.77
N VAL A 854 -49.15 5.66 39.05
CA VAL A 854 -47.97 5.70 38.19
C VAL A 854 -46.75 5.23 38.97
N ASN A 855 -45.97 4.34 38.37
CA ASN A 855 -44.71 3.85 38.94
C ASN A 855 -43.53 4.24 38.06
N VAL A 856 -42.40 4.55 38.71
CA VAL A 856 -41.09 4.65 38.09
C VAL A 856 -40.31 3.38 38.40
N LEU A 857 -39.85 2.70 37.36
CA LEU A 857 -39.08 1.48 37.45
C LEU A 857 -37.61 1.78 37.16
N ASN A 858 -36.70 1.15 37.90
CA ASN A 858 -35.27 1.17 37.58
C ASN A 858 -34.93 0.24 36.40
N ALA A 859 -33.66 0.17 36.02
CA ALA A 859 -33.14 -0.69 34.95
C ALA A 859 -33.47 -2.19 35.13
N GLU A 860 -33.69 -2.64 36.37
CA GLU A 860 -34.03 -4.02 36.72
C GLU A 860 -35.56 -4.26 36.72
N GLY A 861 -36.36 -3.27 36.31
CA GLY A 861 -37.82 -3.36 36.27
C GLY A 861 -38.48 -3.28 37.66
N LYS A 862 -37.79 -2.74 38.67
CA LYS A 862 -38.31 -2.64 40.05
C LYS A 862 -38.77 -1.22 40.36
N VAL A 863 -39.91 -1.10 41.04
CA VAL A 863 -40.50 0.19 41.41
C VAL A 863 -39.59 0.89 42.41
N VAL A 864 -39.12 2.08 42.05
CA VAL A 864 -38.28 2.96 42.88
C VAL A 864 -39.00 4.25 43.26
N LYS A 865 -40.02 4.66 42.47
CA LYS A 865 -40.92 5.76 42.83
C LYS A 865 -42.36 5.40 42.50
N THR A 866 -43.32 5.91 43.27
CA THR A 866 -44.75 5.76 42.96
C THR A 866 -45.52 7.03 43.29
N GLY A 867 -46.61 7.27 42.58
CA GLY A 867 -47.49 8.42 42.76
C GLY A 867 -48.89 8.17 42.22
N THR A 868 -49.86 8.95 42.68
CA THR A 868 -51.24 8.89 42.18
C THR A 868 -51.75 10.30 41.86
N PHE A 869 -52.67 10.39 40.91
CA PHE A 869 -53.47 11.59 40.66
C PHE A 869 -54.88 11.21 40.22
N THR A 870 -55.80 12.15 40.35
CA THR A 870 -57.21 11.93 40.03
C THR A 870 -57.55 12.58 38.69
N VAL A 871 -58.25 11.85 37.83
CA VAL A 871 -58.84 12.37 36.58
C VAL A 871 -60.36 12.43 36.75
N THR A 872 -60.94 13.60 36.55
CA THR A 872 -62.40 13.82 36.57
C THR A 872 -62.89 14.05 35.15
N ALA A 873 -63.76 13.18 34.66
CA ALA A 873 -64.32 13.25 33.32
C ALA A 873 -65.82 13.60 33.42
N SER A 874 -66.21 14.71 32.79
CA SER A 874 -67.51 15.39 33.00
C SER A 874 -68.64 14.83 32.14
#